data_AF-A0AAD8VW18-F1
#
_entry.id   AF-A0AAD8VW18-F1
#
_cell.length_a   1.000
_cell.length_b   1.000
_cell.length_c   1.000
_cell.angle_alpha   90.00
_cell.angle_beta   90.00
_cell.angle_gamma   90.00
#
_symmetry.space_group_name_H-M   'P 1'
#
loop_
_entity.id
_entity.type
_entity.pdbx_description
1 polymer ?
#
loop_
_entity_poly.entity_id
_entity_poly.type
_entity_poly.pdbx_seq_one_letter_code
_entity_poly.pdbx_strand_id
1 'polypeptide(L)'
;MPQPDAPEGADPPPPTPMDQDGDQAAAAAAAAEPMEDEAAGGDPEAAAEDEAAGGDAAEPMEDDAPTSSPTPSAPSATLAVDDSTVARKRRRRKKQFLDMVPTEGVRVLRASSSSAAAAAHLTGIPRRRGRPPTNSSLRLARELDSEAHIAIAAGFPADTLSEDEVAAAVLPRIGGAEQANYLVVRNHILALWRSNPLAHVASGAALASIRAEHAPLVAAAHSFLSDHAYINFGLAPSVVSLPPRPPPSLPAPSVLIVGAGFAGLAAARHLMSLGFKVAIVEGRLRPGGRVFTKTMSSSAAAHPDVVAAADLGGSVLTGINGNPLGVIARQLGFPLHKVRDKCPLYLPDGRPADSDMDARVEATFNQLLDKVCQLRQVVADSVPHGVDMSLGMALEAFRAAHGVAAEPQERMLLDWHLANLEYANAAPLADLSMAFWDQDDPYEMGGDHCFIPGGNSQFIRALADGVPIFYGQNVRRIQYGCDGVMVYTDKQTFRGDMALCTVSLGVLKKGDIDFVPELPTQKREAIQRLGFGLLNKVVMLFPYDFWDGRVDTFGHLTEDSGQRGEFFLFYSYSSVSGGPLLVALVAGESAINFEKKSPMENVEKVLDTLRKIFSPKGIEVPNPLQAICTRWGTDRFTYGSYSYVAIGSSGDDYDILAENVGDRIFFAGEATNRRYPATMHGALLSGYREAANIVRAARKRAKRVHSSEDIHVNNEVKVNEVNVIVKDDNIDLDDLFHIPDVAFGGFSVLHDPSTSEPDSTSLLRVGIGARKLGSGSLFLYGLIMRKNVAELAAMEDDEQRLSTLYRDFGTKLVGLDGLGDAGESLISRIKAASRK
;
A
#
# COMPACT_ATOMS: atom_id res chain seq x y z
N MET A 1 -60.92 9.45 -38.76
CA MET A 1 -61.07 8.38 -39.77
C MET A 1 -60.44 8.89 -41.07
N PRO A 2 -59.76 8.05 -41.87
CA PRO A 2 -59.36 6.65 -41.63
C PRO A 2 -57.82 6.47 -41.47
N GLN A 3 -57.38 5.20 -41.48
CA GLN A 3 -55.99 4.64 -41.44
C GLN A 3 -55.38 4.53 -42.88
N PRO A 4 -54.25 3.84 -43.21
CA PRO A 4 -53.41 2.88 -42.45
C PRO A 4 -51.85 2.94 -42.64
N ASP A 5 -51.18 1.86 -42.18
CA ASP A 5 -49.74 1.68 -41.92
C ASP A 5 -48.88 1.03 -43.05
N ALA A 6 -47.56 0.89 -42.75
CA ALA A 6 -46.57 -0.08 -43.29
C ALA A 6 -45.96 0.18 -44.71
N PRO A 7 -44.82 -0.47 -45.10
CA PRO A 7 -44.04 -1.52 -44.42
C PRO A 7 -42.49 -1.27 -44.35
N GLU A 8 -41.72 -2.34 -44.11
CA GLU A 8 -40.27 -2.42 -43.84
C GLU A 8 -39.34 -2.39 -45.08
N GLY A 9 -38.02 -2.25 -44.86
CA GLY A 9 -36.96 -2.49 -45.85
C GLY A 9 -35.55 -2.28 -45.26
N ALA A 10 -34.55 -3.09 -45.65
CA ALA A 10 -33.22 -3.13 -45.01
C ALA A 10 -32.03 -3.04 -46.00
N ASP A 11 -30.88 -2.60 -45.46
CA ASP A 11 -29.50 -2.60 -45.96
C ASP A 11 -29.15 -1.98 -47.34
N PRO A 12 -28.03 -1.24 -47.37
CA PRO A 12 -26.96 -1.57 -48.32
C PRO A 12 -25.54 -1.66 -47.67
N PRO A 13 -24.64 -2.51 -48.19
CA PRO A 13 -23.28 -2.71 -47.64
C PRO A 13 -22.22 -1.89 -48.45
N PRO A 14 -20.88 -2.13 -48.46
CA PRO A 14 -19.91 -1.06 -48.24
C PRO A 14 -19.02 -0.69 -49.45
N PRO A 15 -18.21 0.39 -49.36
CA PRO A 15 -17.13 0.67 -50.31
C PRO A 15 -15.72 0.70 -49.69
N THR A 16 -14.80 -0.07 -50.28
CA THR A 16 -13.32 0.09 -50.24
C THR A 16 -12.73 -0.90 -51.26
N PRO A 17 -11.48 -0.73 -51.76
CA PRO A 17 -10.60 0.46 -51.78
C PRO A 17 -10.15 0.87 -53.21
N MET A 18 -9.40 1.97 -53.35
CA MET A 18 -8.18 2.07 -54.21
C MET A 18 -7.54 3.48 -54.16
N ASP A 19 -6.35 3.54 -53.56
CA ASP A 19 -5.05 3.90 -54.17
C ASP A 19 -4.82 5.09 -55.13
N GLN A 20 -3.67 5.74 -54.83
CA GLN A 20 -2.59 6.25 -55.70
C GLN A 20 -2.61 7.71 -56.25
N ASP A 21 -1.48 8.38 -55.92
CA ASP A 21 -0.69 9.41 -56.64
C ASP A 21 -1.33 10.76 -57.05
N GLY A 22 -0.58 11.87 -57.18
CA GLY A 22 0.83 12.12 -56.83
C GLY A 22 1.43 13.34 -57.56
N ASP A 23 2.13 14.22 -56.84
CA ASP A 23 3.13 15.25 -57.27
C ASP A 23 3.32 16.26 -56.09
N GLN A 24 4.47 16.83 -55.72
CA GLN A 24 5.69 17.32 -56.40
C GLN A 24 5.51 18.65 -57.19
N ALA A 25 6.45 19.60 -57.21
CA ALA A 25 7.62 19.85 -56.35
C ALA A 25 8.06 21.33 -56.52
N ALA A 26 8.97 21.83 -55.65
CA ALA A 26 9.92 22.89 -55.99
C ALA A 26 11.08 22.92 -54.99
N ALA A 27 12.32 23.05 -55.47
CA ALA A 27 13.53 23.20 -54.66
C ALA A 27 14.51 24.18 -55.33
N ALA A 28 15.49 24.67 -54.58
CA ALA A 28 16.64 25.42 -55.09
C ALA A 28 17.89 25.06 -54.28
N ALA A 29 19.05 25.03 -54.91
CA ALA A 29 20.30 24.51 -54.34
C ALA A 29 21.51 25.37 -54.72
N ALA A 30 22.61 25.19 -53.99
CA ALA A 30 23.96 25.63 -54.35
C ALA A 30 24.98 24.63 -53.78
N ALA A 31 26.14 24.47 -54.41
CA ALA A 31 27.12 23.43 -54.10
C ALA A 31 28.57 23.96 -54.11
N ALA A 32 29.49 23.17 -53.56
CA ALA A 32 30.94 23.31 -53.70
C ALA A 32 31.61 21.91 -53.61
N GLU A 33 32.83 21.78 -54.14
CA GLU A 33 33.48 20.50 -54.50
C GLU A 33 34.66 20.10 -53.58
N PRO A 34 35.20 18.85 -53.70
CA PRO A 34 36.15 18.26 -52.74
C PRO A 34 37.64 18.45 -53.13
N MET A 35 38.55 17.81 -52.37
CA MET A 35 39.97 17.59 -52.70
C MET A 35 40.40 16.14 -52.39
N GLU A 36 41.50 15.70 -53.01
CA GLU A 36 42.06 14.34 -53.01
C GLU A 36 43.50 14.31 -52.45
N ASP A 37 43.96 13.12 -52.02
CA ASP A 37 45.34 12.57 -51.92
C ASP A 37 45.23 11.28 -51.05
N GLU A 38 45.58 10.05 -51.46
CA GLU A 38 46.89 9.45 -51.83
C GLU A 38 47.98 9.53 -50.73
N ALA A 39 48.84 8.53 -50.43
CA ALA A 39 48.87 7.04 -50.60
C ALA A 39 50.07 6.49 -49.72
N ALA A 40 50.48 5.21 -49.58
CA ALA A 40 50.06 3.85 -50.03
C ALA A 40 50.68 2.74 -49.12
N GLY A 41 50.03 1.57 -48.98
CA GLY A 41 50.61 0.30 -48.45
C GLY A 41 50.80 0.18 -46.92
N GLY A 42 50.94 -1.02 -46.32
CA GLY A 42 50.80 -2.39 -46.86
C GLY A 42 51.18 -3.50 -45.83
N ASP A 43 50.45 -4.63 -45.86
CA ASP A 43 50.79 -5.93 -45.20
C ASP A 43 51.92 -6.67 -45.97
N PRO A 44 52.52 -7.82 -45.51
CA PRO A 44 52.05 -8.80 -44.51
C PRO A 44 53.14 -9.47 -43.59
N GLU A 45 52.77 -10.60 -42.94
CA GLU A 45 53.63 -11.69 -42.38
C GLU A 45 54.45 -11.42 -41.09
N ALA A 46 54.87 -12.41 -40.27
CA ALA A 46 54.41 -13.79 -39.95
C ALA A 46 55.20 -14.36 -38.73
N ALA A 47 54.85 -15.59 -38.27
CA ALA A 47 55.45 -16.41 -37.19
C ALA A 47 55.32 -15.86 -35.73
N ALA A 48 55.04 -16.61 -34.65
CA ALA A 48 55.04 -18.05 -34.29
C ALA A 48 56.34 -18.60 -33.65
N GLU A 49 56.15 -19.57 -32.71
CA GLU A 49 57.16 -20.46 -32.07
C GLU A 49 58.15 -19.80 -31.06
N ASP A 50 58.52 -20.40 -29.91
CA ASP A 50 57.98 -21.57 -29.19
C ASP A 50 58.45 -21.67 -27.70
N GLU A 51 57.91 -22.64 -26.93
CA GLU A 51 58.48 -23.38 -25.76
C GLU A 51 59.00 -22.63 -24.47
N ALA A 52 59.05 -23.22 -23.25
CA ALA A 52 58.52 -24.47 -22.66
C ALA A 52 58.50 -24.46 -21.10
N ALA A 53 58.10 -25.59 -20.49
CA ALA A 53 57.93 -25.99 -19.07
C ALA A 53 59.10 -25.71 -18.07
N GLY A 54 58.98 -25.89 -16.74
CA GLY A 54 57.83 -26.25 -15.86
C GLY A 54 58.20 -27.08 -14.60
N GLY A 55 57.34 -27.12 -13.57
CA GLY A 55 57.44 -27.97 -12.34
C GLY A 55 58.43 -27.54 -11.24
N ASP A 56 58.42 -28.05 -9.99
CA ASP A 56 57.39 -28.76 -9.19
C ASP A 56 57.80 -28.84 -7.67
N ALA A 57 56.86 -29.23 -6.78
CA ALA A 57 57.00 -29.85 -5.43
C ALA A 57 57.66 -29.18 -4.18
N ALA A 58 56.81 -28.83 -3.20
CA ALA A 58 56.73 -29.22 -1.76
C ALA A 58 57.89 -29.12 -0.70
N GLU A 59 57.59 -28.44 0.44
CA GLU A 59 57.69 -28.77 1.91
C GLU A 59 58.75 -29.75 2.52
N PRO A 60 59.19 -29.62 3.82
CA PRO A 60 58.33 -29.71 5.03
C PRO A 60 58.74 -28.85 6.30
N MET A 61 58.47 -29.35 7.53
CA MET A 61 58.11 -28.62 8.79
C MET A 61 59.16 -28.55 9.96
N GLU A 62 58.68 -28.10 11.15
CA GLU A 62 59.17 -28.29 12.56
C GLU A 62 60.26 -27.32 13.12
N ASP A 63 60.26 -26.87 14.39
CA ASP A 63 59.23 -26.73 15.47
C ASP A 63 59.76 -25.79 16.62
N ASP A 64 59.09 -25.76 17.79
CA ASP A 64 59.57 -25.53 19.17
C ASP A 64 59.23 -24.20 19.94
N ALA A 65 59.14 -24.31 21.28
CA ALA A 65 58.72 -23.27 22.27
C ALA A 65 59.59 -23.40 23.58
N PRO A 66 59.21 -23.08 24.86
CA PRO A 66 58.02 -22.45 25.49
C PRO A 66 58.35 -21.43 26.65
N THR A 67 57.37 -21.15 27.54
CA THR A 67 57.43 -20.49 28.91
C THR A 67 57.55 -18.95 29.01
N SER A 68 57.07 -18.23 30.05
CA SER A 68 56.07 -18.49 31.13
C SER A 68 55.61 -17.18 31.85
N SER A 69 54.46 -17.19 32.54
CA SER A 69 53.84 -16.07 33.31
C SER A 69 54.42 -15.85 34.74
N PRO A 70 54.16 -14.73 35.46
CA PRO A 70 52.92 -14.63 36.30
C PRO A 70 52.35 -13.22 36.61
N THR A 71 51.18 -13.17 37.26
CA THR A 71 50.47 -11.97 37.79
C THR A 71 50.56 -11.80 39.32
N PRO A 72 50.55 -10.55 39.83
CA PRO A 72 49.68 -10.17 40.98
C PRO A 72 49.13 -8.71 40.89
N SER A 73 48.14 -8.22 41.66
CA SER A 73 47.01 -8.79 42.44
C SER A 73 46.08 -7.64 42.92
N ALA A 74 44.84 -7.92 43.37
CA ALA A 74 43.90 -6.94 43.94
C ALA A 74 44.04 -6.78 45.49
N PRO A 75 43.37 -5.77 46.09
CA PRO A 75 42.43 -6.10 47.18
C PRO A 75 41.11 -5.29 47.17
N SER A 76 40.21 -5.61 48.10
CA SER A 76 38.82 -5.12 48.24
C SER A 76 38.61 -4.26 49.49
N ALA A 77 37.58 -3.40 49.49
CA ALA A 77 36.93 -2.92 50.71
C ALA A 77 35.42 -2.67 50.48
N THR A 78 34.58 -3.15 51.41
CA THR A 78 33.12 -2.99 51.42
C THR A 78 32.67 -1.88 52.36
N LEU A 79 31.45 -1.36 52.15
CA LEU A 79 30.52 -1.06 53.25
C LEU A 79 29.08 -0.99 52.73
N ALA A 80 28.11 -1.27 53.59
CA ALA A 80 26.68 -1.27 53.30
C ALA A 80 25.89 -0.70 54.49
N VAL A 81 24.74 -0.09 54.22
CA VAL A 81 23.70 0.26 55.20
C VAL A 81 22.35 -0.06 54.57
N ASP A 82 21.38 -0.43 55.40
CA ASP A 82 20.15 -1.16 55.05
C ASP A 82 18.86 -0.35 55.28
N ASP A 83 17.73 -1.03 55.07
CA ASP A 83 16.38 -0.75 55.53
C ASP A 83 15.46 0.10 54.62
N SER A 84 14.18 0.11 54.97
CA SER A 84 13.10 -0.21 54.04
C SER A 84 11.91 0.75 54.14
N THR A 85 11.00 0.69 53.16
CA THR A 85 9.54 0.76 53.39
C THR A 85 8.74 0.46 52.13
N VAL A 86 7.50 -0.01 52.29
CA VAL A 86 6.62 -0.46 51.19
C VAL A 86 5.62 0.63 50.80
N ALA A 87 5.55 0.98 49.50
CA ALA A 87 4.48 1.81 48.94
C ALA A 87 4.04 1.35 47.53
N ARG A 88 2.75 1.01 47.39
CA ARG A 88 2.14 0.54 46.12
C ARG A 88 2.07 1.68 45.10
N LYS A 89 2.70 1.54 43.92
CA LYS A 89 2.47 2.43 42.77
C LYS A 89 1.63 1.75 41.68
N ARG A 90 0.79 2.56 41.02
CA ARG A 90 -0.29 2.12 40.11
C ARG A 90 0.26 1.60 38.77
N ARG A 91 -0.30 0.51 38.24
CA ARG A 91 -0.15 0.15 36.81
C ARG A 91 -0.75 1.26 35.95
N ARG A 92 0.08 2.05 35.26
CA ARG A 92 -0.33 2.77 34.05
C ARG A 92 -0.32 1.78 32.87
N ARG A 93 -1.28 1.89 31.94
CA ARG A 93 -1.26 1.12 30.69
C ARG A 93 -0.03 1.55 29.88
N LYS A 94 0.83 0.60 29.46
CA LYS A 94 1.88 0.87 28.46
C LYS A 94 1.16 1.05 27.12
N LYS A 95 1.51 2.07 26.32
CA LYS A 95 1.24 1.99 24.87
C LYS A 95 2.09 0.82 24.34
N GLN A 96 1.48 -0.10 23.60
CA GLN A 96 2.24 -1.03 22.76
C GLN A 96 2.54 -0.35 21.42
N PHE A 97 3.49 -0.91 20.66
CA PHE A 97 4.15 -0.25 19.51
C PHE A 97 5.02 0.95 19.91
N LEU A 98 6.16 0.65 20.56
CA LEU A 98 7.36 1.47 20.47
C LEU A 98 8.61 0.60 20.68
N ASP A 99 8.74 -0.40 19.81
CA ASP A 99 9.89 -1.31 19.68
C ASP A 99 9.95 -1.67 18.17
N MET A 100 10.62 -0.85 17.35
CA MET A 100 10.85 -1.16 15.93
C MET A 100 12.10 -2.04 15.76
N VAL A 101 12.16 -2.80 14.67
CA VAL A 101 13.21 -3.80 14.41
C VAL A 101 14.58 -3.12 14.26
N PRO A 102 15.69 -3.72 14.75
CA PRO A 102 17.04 -3.27 14.41
C PRO A 102 17.29 -3.25 12.90
N THR A 103 18.18 -2.35 12.45
CA THR A 103 18.36 -1.94 11.05
C THR A 103 19.14 -2.94 10.17
N GLU A 104 18.72 -4.21 10.16
CA GLU A 104 19.16 -5.18 9.11
C GLU A 104 18.27 -5.14 7.84
N GLY A 105 17.18 -4.37 7.84
CA GLY A 105 16.16 -4.35 6.79
C GLY A 105 16.45 -3.45 5.58
N VAL A 106 17.05 -2.27 5.76
CA VAL A 106 17.23 -1.31 4.65
C VAL A 106 18.43 -1.72 3.78
N ARG A 107 18.18 -2.54 2.76
CA ARG A 107 19.20 -2.98 1.79
C ARG A 107 18.92 -2.45 0.39
N VAL A 108 19.82 -1.60 -0.10
CA VAL A 108 19.85 -1.15 -1.50
C VAL A 108 20.24 -2.32 -2.43
N LEU A 109 19.25 -3.07 -2.90
CA LEU A 109 19.32 -4.00 -4.05
C LEU A 109 20.55 -4.94 -4.15
N ARG A 110 21.05 -5.47 -3.03
CA ARG A 110 22.01 -6.58 -3.00
C ARG A 110 21.64 -7.64 -1.95
N ALA A 111 21.13 -8.78 -2.41
CA ALA A 111 20.88 -9.94 -1.56
C ALA A 111 22.18 -10.74 -1.32
N SER A 112 22.64 -10.81 -0.06
CA SER A 112 23.80 -11.62 0.32
C SER A 112 23.39 -13.05 0.69
N SER A 113 24.09 -14.06 0.20
CA SER A 113 23.81 -15.48 0.46
C SER A 113 24.30 -15.99 1.83
N SER A 114 23.54 -16.92 2.42
CA SER A 114 23.79 -17.59 3.73
C SER A 114 23.57 -16.69 4.97
N SER A 115 23.33 -17.21 6.18
CA SER A 115 23.39 -18.61 6.65
C SER A 115 22.29 -18.93 7.68
N ALA A 116 21.73 -20.15 7.63
CA ALA A 116 20.64 -20.59 8.50
C ALA A 116 21.14 -21.14 9.85
N ALA A 117 21.71 -20.29 10.72
CA ALA A 117 22.35 -20.73 11.97
C ALA A 117 22.28 -19.75 13.18
N ALA A 118 21.28 -18.85 13.27
CA ALA A 118 21.30 -17.75 14.25
C ALA A 118 19.98 -17.52 15.05
N ALA A 119 19.28 -18.58 15.48
CA ALA A 119 18.00 -18.44 16.20
C ALA A 119 17.83 -19.43 17.39
N ALA A 120 18.82 -19.48 18.31
CA ALA A 120 18.86 -20.54 19.34
C ALA A 120 19.33 -20.14 20.76
N HIS A 121 19.23 -18.88 21.18
CA HIS A 121 19.48 -18.50 22.59
C HIS A 121 18.74 -17.20 23.01
N LEU A 122 17.58 -17.30 23.68
CA LEU A 122 17.05 -16.26 24.60
C LEU A 122 15.73 -16.63 25.34
N THR A 123 15.73 -17.64 26.23
CA THR A 123 14.73 -17.73 27.33
C THR A 123 15.28 -18.48 28.55
N GLY A 124 15.50 -17.78 29.67
CA GLY A 124 15.88 -18.40 30.94
C GLY A 124 14.68 -18.79 31.79
N ILE A 125 14.12 -20.00 31.60
CA ILE A 125 13.02 -20.54 32.43
C ILE A 125 13.33 -22.01 32.82
N PRO A 126 13.18 -22.42 34.11
CA PRO A 126 13.49 -23.79 34.52
C PRO A 126 12.52 -24.82 33.92
N ARG A 127 13.04 -25.75 33.09
CA ARG A 127 12.26 -26.87 32.55
C ARG A 127 11.85 -27.86 33.65
N ARG A 128 10.56 -27.92 34.01
CA ARG A 128 9.98 -29.10 34.68
C ARG A 128 10.09 -30.31 33.74
N ARG A 129 10.50 -31.48 34.28
CA ARG A 129 10.65 -32.72 33.51
C ARG A 129 9.30 -33.29 33.06
N GLY A 130 8.87 -32.95 31.85
CA GLY A 130 7.86 -33.71 31.08
C GLY A 130 8.49 -34.86 30.30
N ARG A 131 7.66 -35.78 29.78
CA ARG A 131 8.10 -36.77 28.77
C ARG A 131 8.57 -36.05 27.49
N PRO A 132 9.52 -36.62 26.71
CA PRO A 132 9.83 -36.10 25.39
C PRO A 132 8.58 -36.14 24.48
N PRO A 133 8.38 -35.13 23.62
CA PRO A 133 7.26 -35.12 22.68
C PRO A 133 7.40 -36.25 21.66
N THR A 134 6.27 -36.77 21.19
CA THR A 134 6.24 -37.81 20.14
C THR A 134 6.50 -37.19 18.77
N ASN A 135 6.95 -38.00 17.80
CA ASN A 135 7.12 -37.53 16.42
C ASN A 135 5.83 -36.92 15.84
N SER A 136 4.66 -37.37 16.29
CA SER A 136 3.36 -36.78 15.94
C SER A 136 3.15 -35.38 16.50
N SER A 137 3.50 -35.09 17.75
CA SER A 137 3.33 -33.74 18.32
C SER A 137 4.41 -32.76 17.85
N LEU A 138 5.64 -33.26 17.58
CA LEU A 138 6.68 -32.47 16.89
C LEU A 138 6.30 -32.11 15.45
N ARG A 139 5.61 -33.02 14.74
CA ARG A 139 5.10 -32.76 13.40
C ARG A 139 3.97 -31.73 13.43
N LEU A 140 2.97 -31.92 14.30
CA LEU A 140 1.84 -30.98 14.43
C LEU A 140 2.30 -29.57 14.83
N ALA A 141 3.31 -29.44 15.69
CA ALA A 141 3.90 -28.14 16.03
C ALA A 141 4.48 -27.45 14.78
N ARG A 142 5.29 -28.15 13.98
CA ARG A 142 5.86 -27.60 12.74
C ARG A 142 4.81 -27.26 11.68
N GLU A 143 3.74 -28.04 11.61
CA GLU A 143 2.61 -27.76 10.71
C GLU A 143 1.91 -26.45 11.14
N LEU A 144 1.56 -26.30 12.42
CA LEU A 144 1.01 -25.06 12.99
C LEU A 144 1.96 -23.85 12.84
N ASP A 145 3.26 -24.03 13.06
CA ASP A 145 4.28 -23.00 12.82
C ASP A 145 4.22 -22.53 11.35
N SER A 146 4.14 -23.46 10.39
CA SER A 146 4.08 -23.12 8.96
C SER A 146 2.78 -22.41 8.56
N GLU A 147 1.64 -22.80 9.15
CA GLU A 147 0.36 -22.12 8.93
C GLU A 147 0.37 -20.68 9.47
N ALA A 148 1.00 -20.46 10.63
CA ALA A 148 1.19 -19.12 11.19
C ALA A 148 2.08 -18.23 10.31
N HIS A 149 3.17 -18.76 9.73
CA HIS A 149 4.00 -18.01 8.78
C HIS A 149 3.24 -17.66 7.49
N ILE A 150 2.37 -18.54 7.00
CA ILE A 150 1.49 -18.25 5.85
C ILE A 150 0.46 -17.17 6.19
N ALA A 151 -0.08 -17.16 7.42
CA ALA A 151 -0.98 -16.12 7.88
C ALA A 151 -0.30 -14.74 7.99
N ILE A 152 0.93 -14.70 8.52
CA ILE A 152 1.77 -13.48 8.55
C ILE A 152 1.98 -12.95 7.12
N ALA A 153 2.42 -13.80 6.19
CA ALA A 153 2.59 -13.42 4.79
C ALA A 153 1.26 -13.02 4.10
N ALA A 154 0.11 -13.49 4.60
CA ALA A 154 -1.22 -13.06 4.13
C ALA A 154 -1.70 -11.73 4.75
N GLY A 155 -0.91 -11.10 5.64
CA GLY A 155 -1.22 -9.81 6.27
C GLY A 155 -1.87 -9.89 7.66
N PHE A 156 -1.96 -11.09 8.25
CA PHE A 156 -2.56 -11.32 9.57
C PHE A 156 -1.52 -11.45 10.69
N PRO A 157 -1.79 -10.94 11.90
CA PRO A 157 -1.04 -11.39 13.07
C PRO A 157 -1.32 -12.88 13.36
N ALA A 158 -0.28 -13.59 13.84
CA ALA A 158 -0.31 -15.04 14.01
C ALA A 158 -1.17 -15.52 15.19
N ASP A 159 -1.19 -14.75 16.29
CA ASP A 159 -1.70 -15.13 17.62
C ASP A 159 -2.85 -14.24 18.13
N THR A 160 -3.25 -13.25 17.34
CA THR A 160 -4.27 -12.24 17.67
C THR A 160 -5.23 -12.02 16.50
N LEU A 161 -6.41 -11.46 16.78
CA LEU A 161 -7.34 -11.03 15.76
C LEU A 161 -6.85 -9.72 15.13
N SER A 162 -7.01 -9.59 13.81
CA SER A 162 -6.87 -8.31 13.12
C SER A 162 -8.04 -7.37 13.42
N GLU A 163 -7.84 -6.08 13.19
CA GLU A 163 -8.89 -5.05 13.38
C GLU A 163 -10.10 -5.29 12.48
N ASP A 164 -9.90 -5.79 11.24
CA ASP A 164 -10.98 -6.21 10.35
C ASP A 164 -11.77 -7.41 10.91
N GLU A 165 -11.11 -8.41 11.48
CA GLU A 165 -11.77 -9.57 12.12
C GLU A 165 -12.62 -9.13 13.33
N VAL A 166 -12.12 -8.17 14.12
CA VAL A 166 -12.86 -7.55 15.22
C VAL A 166 -14.05 -6.73 14.70
N ALA A 167 -13.84 -5.89 13.69
CA ALA A 167 -14.88 -5.03 13.11
C ALA A 167 -15.93 -5.79 12.26
N ALA A 168 -15.61 -7.01 11.84
CA ALA A 168 -16.55 -7.95 11.22
C ALA A 168 -17.29 -8.83 12.26
N ALA A 169 -16.92 -8.74 13.54
CA ALA A 169 -17.47 -9.53 14.65
C ALA A 169 -17.43 -11.05 14.39
N VAL A 170 -16.28 -11.57 13.94
CA VAL A 170 -16.09 -13.00 13.62
C VAL A 170 -16.28 -13.94 14.82
N LEU A 171 -16.28 -13.40 16.04
CA LEU A 171 -16.59 -14.10 17.29
C LEU A 171 -17.53 -13.26 18.15
N PRO A 172 -18.45 -13.88 18.91
CA PRO A 172 -19.38 -13.18 19.79
C PRO A 172 -18.71 -12.61 21.06
N ARG A 173 -17.51 -13.08 21.40
CA ARG A 173 -16.67 -12.57 22.49
C ARG A 173 -15.20 -12.67 22.09
N ILE A 174 -14.40 -11.69 22.51
CA ILE A 174 -12.95 -11.65 22.26
C ILE A 174 -12.21 -12.26 23.45
N GLY A 175 -11.15 -13.00 23.17
CA GLY A 175 -10.31 -13.69 24.17
C GLY A 175 -10.75 -15.12 24.49
N GLY A 176 -9.91 -15.82 25.27
CA GLY A 176 -10.15 -17.20 25.70
C GLY A 176 -9.93 -18.26 24.63
N ALA A 177 -10.38 -19.48 24.91
CA ALA A 177 -10.11 -20.65 24.07
C ALA A 177 -10.81 -20.60 22.70
N GLU A 178 -11.96 -19.93 22.59
CA GLU A 178 -12.68 -19.79 21.32
C GLU A 178 -11.90 -18.95 20.31
N GLN A 179 -11.28 -17.84 20.75
CA GLN A 179 -10.35 -17.07 19.91
C GLN A 179 -9.12 -17.90 19.50
N ALA A 180 -8.50 -18.62 20.43
CA ALA A 180 -7.34 -19.46 20.10
C ALA A 180 -7.67 -20.52 19.05
N ASN A 181 -8.84 -21.17 19.16
CA ASN A 181 -9.32 -22.13 18.18
C ASN A 181 -9.65 -21.47 16.83
N TYR A 182 -10.30 -20.30 16.84
CA TYR A 182 -10.59 -19.55 15.62
C TYR A 182 -9.31 -19.17 14.86
N LEU A 183 -8.26 -18.74 15.55
CA LEU A 183 -6.99 -18.35 14.93
C LEU A 183 -6.31 -19.54 14.24
N VAL A 184 -6.30 -20.72 14.88
CA VAL A 184 -5.83 -21.95 14.25
C VAL A 184 -6.68 -22.30 13.02
N VAL A 185 -8.00 -22.21 13.11
CA VAL A 185 -8.92 -22.44 11.98
C VAL A 185 -8.67 -21.47 10.83
N ARG A 186 -8.49 -20.17 11.12
CA ARG A 186 -8.20 -19.12 10.12
C ARG A 186 -6.85 -19.35 9.43
N ASN A 187 -5.80 -19.66 10.19
CA ASN A 187 -4.47 -19.96 9.67
C ASN A 187 -4.48 -21.23 8.80
N HIS A 188 -5.19 -22.28 9.22
CA HIS A 188 -5.35 -23.52 8.46
C HIS A 188 -6.09 -23.29 7.12
N ILE A 189 -7.18 -22.51 7.11
CA ILE A 189 -7.93 -22.20 5.87
C ILE A 189 -7.08 -21.37 4.90
N LEU A 190 -6.32 -20.40 5.41
CA LEU A 190 -5.35 -19.63 4.62
C LEU A 190 -4.29 -20.54 4.00
N ALA A 191 -3.67 -21.42 4.79
CA ALA A 191 -2.65 -22.35 4.33
C ALA A 191 -3.19 -23.35 3.30
N LEU A 192 -4.38 -23.92 3.56
CA LEU A 192 -5.07 -24.83 2.64
C LEU A 192 -5.25 -24.19 1.26
N TRP A 193 -5.75 -22.95 1.20
CA TRP A 193 -5.92 -22.24 -0.09
C TRP A 193 -4.58 -21.80 -0.71
N ARG A 194 -3.64 -21.24 0.07
CA ARG A 194 -2.33 -20.80 -0.42
C ARG A 194 -1.46 -21.96 -0.92
N SER A 195 -1.71 -23.19 -0.48
CA SER A 195 -1.06 -24.41 -1.00
C SER A 195 -1.44 -24.70 -2.46
N ASN A 196 -2.67 -24.40 -2.86
CA ASN A 196 -3.17 -24.59 -4.23
C ASN A 196 -4.15 -23.47 -4.63
N PRO A 197 -3.67 -22.26 -4.96
CA PRO A 197 -4.51 -21.13 -5.34
C PRO A 197 -5.17 -21.29 -6.73
N LEU A 198 -4.92 -22.41 -7.42
CA LEU A 198 -5.63 -22.80 -8.65
C LEU A 198 -7.00 -23.44 -8.36
N ALA A 199 -7.27 -23.79 -7.09
CA ALA A 199 -8.51 -24.41 -6.63
C ALA A 199 -9.32 -23.45 -5.74
N HIS A 200 -10.64 -23.55 -5.82
CA HIS A 200 -11.55 -22.90 -4.89
C HIS A 200 -11.75 -23.78 -3.64
N VAL A 201 -11.45 -23.24 -2.46
CA VAL A 201 -11.71 -23.88 -1.17
C VAL A 201 -13.10 -23.51 -0.69
N ALA A 202 -14.02 -24.47 -0.69
CA ALA A 202 -15.36 -24.33 -0.12
C ALA A 202 -15.36 -24.58 1.40
N SER A 203 -16.30 -23.99 2.14
CA SER A 203 -16.41 -24.15 3.61
C SER A 203 -16.49 -25.62 4.05
N GLY A 204 -17.23 -26.48 3.32
CA GLY A 204 -17.28 -27.91 3.60
C GLY A 204 -15.97 -28.68 3.35
N ALA A 205 -15.12 -28.18 2.43
CA ALA A 205 -13.79 -28.75 2.20
C ALA A 205 -12.80 -28.32 3.29
N ALA A 206 -12.89 -27.06 3.75
CA ALA A 206 -12.18 -26.59 4.94
C ALA A 206 -12.61 -27.32 6.23
N LEU A 207 -13.88 -27.70 6.34
CA LEU A 207 -14.36 -28.50 7.48
C LEU A 207 -13.86 -29.95 7.45
N ALA A 208 -13.50 -30.51 6.28
CA ALA A 208 -13.09 -31.91 6.17
C ALA A 208 -11.73 -32.21 6.84
N SER A 209 -10.86 -31.20 7.01
CA SER A 209 -9.59 -31.31 7.74
C SER A 209 -9.69 -30.86 9.22
N ILE A 210 -10.85 -30.34 9.64
CA ILE A 210 -11.08 -29.75 10.96
C ILE A 210 -12.12 -30.58 11.72
N ARG A 211 -12.06 -30.58 13.06
CA ARG A 211 -13.05 -31.30 13.87
C ARG A 211 -14.42 -30.66 13.75
N ALA A 212 -15.47 -31.49 13.62
CA ALA A 212 -16.85 -31.03 13.49
C ALA A 212 -17.33 -30.13 14.66
N GLU A 213 -16.75 -30.28 15.85
CA GLU A 213 -16.99 -29.40 17.02
C GLU A 213 -16.61 -27.92 16.78
N HIS A 214 -15.81 -27.63 15.75
CA HIS A 214 -15.41 -26.28 15.35
C HIS A 214 -16.13 -25.77 14.08
N ALA A 215 -17.17 -26.47 13.59
CA ALA A 215 -17.90 -26.06 12.39
C ALA A 215 -18.39 -24.59 12.39
N PRO A 216 -18.86 -23.99 13.51
CA PRO A 216 -19.19 -22.56 13.54
C PRO A 216 -17.98 -21.64 13.29
N LEU A 217 -16.80 -22.01 13.81
CA LEU A 217 -15.56 -21.26 13.60
C LEU A 217 -15.07 -21.39 12.15
N VAL A 218 -15.22 -22.56 11.54
CA VAL A 218 -14.93 -22.79 10.11
C VAL A 218 -15.85 -21.94 9.23
N ALA A 219 -17.15 -21.87 9.56
CA ALA A 219 -18.09 -21.02 8.84
C ALA A 219 -17.75 -19.52 8.98
N ALA A 220 -17.44 -19.05 10.19
CA ALA A 220 -17.06 -17.67 10.45
C ALA A 220 -15.76 -17.28 9.72
N ALA A 221 -14.69 -18.06 9.88
CA ALA A 221 -13.40 -17.81 9.24
C ALA A 221 -13.49 -17.91 7.70
N HIS A 222 -14.17 -18.93 7.16
CA HIS A 222 -14.34 -19.07 5.71
C HIS A 222 -15.14 -17.92 5.11
N SER A 223 -16.22 -17.49 5.78
CA SER A 223 -17.02 -16.33 5.35
C SER A 223 -16.21 -15.04 5.42
N PHE A 224 -15.47 -14.80 6.50
CA PHE A 224 -14.62 -13.61 6.64
C PHE A 224 -13.54 -13.55 5.54
N LEU A 225 -12.77 -14.63 5.38
CA LEU A 225 -11.69 -14.71 4.40
C LEU A 225 -12.19 -14.61 2.95
N SER A 226 -13.41 -15.09 2.66
CA SER A 226 -14.04 -14.99 1.35
C SER A 226 -14.69 -13.64 1.08
N ASP A 227 -15.26 -12.96 2.09
CA ASP A 227 -15.83 -11.62 1.93
C ASP A 227 -14.73 -10.55 1.76
N HIS A 228 -13.56 -10.73 2.37
CA HIS A 228 -12.42 -9.80 2.29
C HIS A 228 -11.34 -10.21 1.26
N ALA A 229 -11.60 -11.23 0.44
CA ALA A 229 -10.71 -11.72 -0.62
C ALA A 229 -9.30 -12.14 -0.16
N TYR A 230 -9.17 -12.73 1.04
CA TYR A 230 -7.92 -13.35 1.52
C TYR A 230 -7.73 -14.78 1.02
N ILE A 231 -8.83 -15.47 0.69
CA ILE A 231 -8.87 -16.75 -0.04
C ILE A 231 -9.80 -16.62 -1.26
N ASN A 232 -9.73 -17.57 -2.19
CA ASN A 232 -10.62 -17.66 -3.34
C ASN A 232 -10.65 -16.39 -4.22
N PHE A 233 -9.59 -15.58 -4.22
CA PHE A 233 -9.48 -14.37 -5.03
C PHE A 233 -8.76 -14.62 -6.36
N GLY A 234 -8.81 -13.61 -7.24
CA GLY A 234 -8.01 -13.57 -8.46
C GLY A 234 -8.72 -14.17 -9.68
N LEU A 235 -8.00 -15.00 -10.43
CA LEU A 235 -8.31 -15.35 -11.82
C LEU A 235 -8.17 -16.85 -12.15
N ALA A 236 -8.04 -17.73 -11.15
CA ALA A 236 -8.07 -19.17 -11.38
C ALA A 236 -9.41 -19.59 -12.03
N PRO A 237 -9.42 -20.51 -13.02
CA PRO A 237 -10.65 -20.98 -13.66
C PRO A 237 -11.73 -21.44 -12.66
N SER A 238 -11.35 -22.18 -11.62
CA SER A 238 -12.29 -22.67 -10.59
C SER A 238 -12.85 -21.59 -9.66
N VAL A 239 -12.32 -20.36 -9.73
CA VAL A 239 -12.80 -19.19 -8.99
C VAL A 239 -13.72 -18.37 -9.90
N VAL A 240 -13.27 -18.06 -11.12
CA VAL A 240 -14.03 -17.19 -12.05
C VAL A 240 -15.22 -17.90 -12.70
N SER A 241 -15.26 -19.23 -12.73
CA SER A 241 -16.41 -20.01 -13.24
C SER A 241 -17.54 -20.20 -12.23
N LEU A 242 -17.41 -19.67 -11.00
CA LEU A 242 -18.44 -19.79 -9.98
C LEU A 242 -19.58 -18.80 -10.23
N PRO A 243 -20.85 -19.18 -10.00
CA PRO A 243 -21.96 -18.24 -10.07
C PRO A 243 -21.80 -17.15 -8.98
N PRO A 244 -22.19 -15.89 -9.25
CA PRO A 244 -22.23 -14.84 -8.24
C PRO A 244 -23.00 -15.27 -6.99
N ARG A 245 -22.47 -14.92 -5.81
CA ARG A 245 -23.16 -15.12 -4.53
C ARG A 245 -24.43 -14.27 -4.47
N PRO A 246 -25.46 -14.67 -3.70
CA PRO A 246 -26.66 -13.86 -3.53
C PRO A 246 -26.33 -12.44 -3.05
N PRO A 247 -26.95 -11.40 -3.64
CA PRO A 247 -26.69 -10.01 -3.25
C PRO A 247 -27.15 -9.74 -1.81
N PRO A 248 -26.56 -8.74 -1.11
CA PRO A 248 -26.92 -8.40 0.27
C PRO A 248 -28.30 -7.76 0.43
N SER A 249 -29.00 -7.47 -0.68
CA SER A 249 -30.40 -7.02 -0.71
C SER A 249 -31.03 -7.35 -2.07
N LEU A 250 -32.36 -7.29 -2.14
CA LEU A 250 -33.11 -7.22 -3.39
C LEU A 250 -33.84 -5.85 -3.45
N PRO A 251 -33.75 -5.09 -4.56
CA PRO A 251 -32.90 -5.34 -5.73
C PRO A 251 -31.40 -5.35 -5.37
N ALA A 252 -30.61 -6.03 -6.22
CA ALA A 252 -29.16 -6.11 -6.06
C ALA A 252 -28.52 -4.71 -6.16
N PRO A 253 -27.73 -4.27 -5.16
CA PRO A 253 -27.16 -2.92 -5.14
C PRO A 253 -26.22 -2.64 -6.31
N SER A 254 -26.14 -1.37 -6.67
CA SER A 254 -25.35 -0.86 -7.78
C SER A 254 -24.15 0.00 -7.33
N VAL A 255 -22.98 -0.26 -7.92
CA VAL A 255 -21.73 0.43 -7.59
C VAL A 255 -21.11 1.02 -8.85
N LEU A 256 -20.83 2.33 -8.81
CA LEU A 256 -20.07 3.03 -9.83
C LEU A 256 -18.62 3.17 -9.40
N ILE A 257 -17.69 2.59 -10.16
CA ILE A 257 -16.26 2.65 -9.87
C ILE A 257 -15.61 3.67 -10.79
N VAL A 258 -14.92 4.67 -10.24
CA VAL A 258 -14.22 5.68 -11.04
C VAL A 258 -12.76 5.28 -11.17
N GLY A 259 -12.33 4.95 -12.39
CA GLY A 259 -11.00 4.45 -12.72
C GLY A 259 -10.92 2.91 -12.88
N ALA A 260 -10.29 2.47 -13.96
CA ALA A 260 -10.04 1.06 -14.30
C ALA A 260 -8.59 0.63 -14.02
N GLY A 261 -7.96 1.19 -12.98
CA GLY A 261 -6.68 0.73 -12.45
C GLY A 261 -6.80 -0.56 -11.62
N PHE A 262 -5.69 -1.08 -11.09
CA PHE A 262 -5.68 -2.32 -10.28
C PHE A 262 -6.73 -2.31 -9.15
N ALA A 263 -6.87 -1.19 -8.42
CA ALA A 263 -7.85 -1.04 -7.35
C ALA A 263 -9.29 -1.18 -7.85
N GLY A 264 -9.66 -0.42 -8.89
CA GLY A 264 -11.01 -0.45 -9.46
C GLY A 264 -11.37 -1.79 -10.09
N LEU A 265 -10.41 -2.44 -10.77
CA LEU A 265 -10.59 -3.77 -11.35
C LEU A 265 -10.74 -4.86 -10.27
N ALA A 266 -9.90 -4.86 -9.23
CA ALA A 266 -9.99 -5.79 -8.12
C ALA A 266 -11.34 -5.67 -7.38
N ALA A 267 -11.74 -4.43 -7.07
CA ALA A 267 -13.04 -4.14 -6.47
C ALA A 267 -14.20 -4.59 -7.36
N ALA A 268 -14.13 -4.33 -8.67
CA ALA A 268 -15.20 -4.68 -9.61
C ALA A 268 -15.44 -6.19 -9.66
N ARG A 269 -14.38 -6.99 -9.90
CA ARG A 269 -14.49 -8.45 -9.94
C ARG A 269 -15.02 -9.01 -8.62
N HIS A 270 -14.52 -8.52 -7.49
CA HIS A 270 -14.95 -9.01 -6.19
C HIS A 270 -16.42 -8.70 -5.93
N LEU A 271 -16.85 -7.45 -6.12
CA LEU A 271 -18.25 -7.02 -5.99
C LEU A 271 -19.19 -7.77 -6.94
N MET A 272 -18.78 -8.03 -8.19
CA MET A 272 -19.55 -8.87 -9.12
C MET A 272 -19.70 -10.32 -8.61
N SER A 273 -18.65 -10.92 -8.04
CA SER A 273 -18.73 -12.25 -7.40
C SER A 273 -19.63 -12.26 -6.15
N LEU A 274 -19.85 -11.08 -5.55
CA LEU A 274 -20.74 -10.84 -4.40
C LEU A 274 -22.17 -10.43 -4.82
N GLY A 275 -22.51 -10.56 -6.10
CA GLY A 275 -23.86 -10.33 -6.62
C GLY A 275 -24.22 -8.87 -6.89
N PHE A 276 -23.28 -7.93 -6.79
CA PHE A 276 -23.53 -6.52 -7.07
C PHE A 276 -23.61 -6.24 -8.58
N LYS A 277 -24.39 -5.21 -8.93
CA LYS A 277 -24.31 -4.58 -10.26
C LYS A 277 -23.16 -3.58 -10.26
N VAL A 278 -22.19 -3.75 -11.16
CA VAL A 278 -20.99 -2.90 -11.20
C VAL A 278 -20.81 -2.30 -12.59
N ALA A 279 -20.39 -1.03 -12.64
CA ALA A 279 -19.87 -0.39 -13.83
C ALA A 279 -18.63 0.44 -13.49
N ILE A 280 -17.56 0.32 -14.29
CA ILE A 280 -16.39 1.20 -14.18
C ILE A 280 -16.50 2.35 -15.20
N VAL A 281 -16.20 3.57 -14.76
CA VAL A 281 -16.13 4.78 -15.57
C VAL A 281 -14.64 5.18 -15.67
N GLU A 282 -14.07 5.11 -16.87
CA GLU A 282 -12.63 5.32 -17.11
C GLU A 282 -12.39 6.47 -18.11
N GLY A 283 -11.55 7.44 -17.73
CA GLY A 283 -11.27 8.62 -18.54
C GLY A 283 -10.38 8.33 -19.76
N ARG A 284 -9.50 7.33 -19.68
CA ARG A 284 -8.63 6.86 -20.78
C ARG A 284 -9.38 5.96 -21.75
N LEU A 285 -8.78 5.71 -22.91
CA LEU A 285 -9.22 4.70 -23.89
C LEU A 285 -8.65 3.28 -23.61
N ARG A 286 -8.17 3.02 -22.38
CA ARG A 286 -7.60 1.75 -21.94
C ARG A 286 -7.75 1.57 -20.43
N PRO A 287 -7.77 0.32 -19.92
CA PRO A 287 -7.64 0.05 -18.49
C PRO A 287 -6.19 0.22 -17.99
N GLY A 288 -5.97 -0.04 -16.69
CA GLY A 288 -4.66 -0.15 -16.03
C GLY A 288 -4.13 1.13 -15.41
N GLY A 289 -4.51 2.30 -15.93
CA GLY A 289 -4.04 3.60 -15.42
C GLY A 289 -2.52 3.70 -15.45
N ARG A 290 -1.90 3.70 -14.25
CA ARG A 290 -0.44 3.72 -14.01
C ARG A 290 0.28 2.39 -14.26
N VAL A 291 -0.44 1.30 -14.52
CA VAL A 291 0.13 0.06 -15.06
C VAL A 291 -0.17 0.05 -16.55
N PHE A 292 0.89 0.17 -17.34
CA PHE A 292 0.79 0.32 -18.78
C PHE A 292 2.04 -0.21 -19.49
N THR A 293 1.80 -1.22 -20.31
CA THR A 293 2.76 -1.84 -21.22
C THR A 293 2.40 -1.39 -22.62
N LYS A 294 3.37 -0.86 -23.36
CA LYS A 294 3.23 -0.57 -24.79
C LYS A 294 4.08 -1.57 -25.58
N THR A 295 3.50 -2.17 -26.60
CA THR A 295 4.29 -2.86 -27.64
C THR A 295 5.04 -1.79 -28.44
N MET A 296 6.36 -1.90 -28.44
CA MET A 296 7.27 -1.15 -29.29
C MET A 296 7.71 -2.05 -30.44
N SER A 297 7.89 -1.46 -31.61
CA SER A 297 8.22 -2.16 -32.84
C SER A 297 9.08 -1.28 -33.74
N SER A 298 9.95 -1.93 -34.52
CA SER A 298 10.75 -1.27 -35.53
C SER A 298 9.91 -0.59 -36.61
N SER A 299 10.44 0.51 -37.14
CA SER A 299 10.02 1.11 -38.41
C SER A 299 11.10 1.02 -39.49
N ALA A 300 12.27 0.45 -39.16
CA ALA A 300 13.41 0.35 -40.05
C ALA A 300 13.37 -0.95 -40.87
N ALA A 301 13.47 -0.83 -42.20
CA ALA A 301 13.43 -1.96 -43.13
C ALA A 301 14.55 -3.00 -42.93
N ALA A 302 15.66 -2.65 -42.27
CA ALA A 302 16.74 -3.56 -41.92
C ALA A 302 16.42 -4.45 -40.69
N HIS A 303 15.42 -4.11 -39.89
CA HIS A 303 15.08 -4.78 -38.64
C HIS A 303 13.56 -4.94 -38.46
N PRO A 304 12.80 -5.47 -39.44
CA PRO A 304 11.34 -5.43 -39.43
C PRO A 304 10.71 -6.23 -38.28
N ASP A 305 11.32 -7.35 -37.90
CA ASP A 305 10.80 -8.27 -36.89
C ASP A 305 11.11 -7.86 -35.43
N VAL A 306 11.84 -6.77 -35.22
CA VAL A 306 12.25 -6.34 -33.87
C VAL A 306 11.08 -5.68 -33.14
N VAL A 307 10.57 -6.38 -32.13
CA VAL A 307 9.39 -6.03 -31.32
C VAL A 307 9.69 -6.28 -29.83
N ALA A 308 9.17 -5.44 -28.94
CA ALA A 308 9.35 -5.58 -27.49
C ALA A 308 8.15 -5.03 -26.69
N ALA A 309 7.83 -5.67 -25.56
CA ALA A 309 6.84 -5.20 -24.59
C ALA A 309 7.47 -4.32 -23.50
N ALA A 310 7.11 -3.03 -23.48
CA ALA A 310 7.70 -2.02 -22.60
C ALA A 310 6.74 -1.54 -21.50
N ASP A 311 7.03 -1.84 -20.22
CA ASP A 311 6.30 -1.27 -19.09
C ASP A 311 6.72 0.18 -18.79
N LEU A 312 5.90 1.11 -19.26
CA LEU A 312 6.04 2.57 -19.10
C LEU A 312 5.66 3.03 -17.67
N GLY A 313 4.96 2.19 -16.92
CA GLY A 313 4.52 2.47 -15.55
C GLY A 313 5.05 1.43 -14.56
N GLY A 314 4.18 0.93 -13.67
CA GLY A 314 4.52 -0.11 -12.70
C GLY A 314 5.04 -1.39 -13.36
N SER A 315 6.31 -1.72 -13.12
CA SER A 315 7.05 -2.80 -13.80
C SER A 315 7.50 -3.94 -12.89
N VAL A 316 7.93 -3.66 -11.65
CA VAL A 316 8.49 -4.68 -10.73
C VAL A 316 7.40 -5.25 -9.81
N LEU A 317 7.36 -6.57 -9.66
CA LEU A 317 6.67 -7.21 -8.54
C LEU A 317 7.64 -7.26 -7.35
N THR A 318 7.49 -6.31 -6.44
CA THR A 318 8.24 -6.21 -5.17
C THR A 318 7.82 -7.35 -4.24
N GLY A 319 8.64 -8.38 -4.18
CA GLY A 319 8.36 -9.61 -3.42
C GLY A 319 7.28 -10.50 -4.05
N ILE A 320 7.39 -11.80 -3.82
CA ILE A 320 6.43 -12.81 -4.32
C ILE A 320 5.83 -13.68 -3.21
N ASN A 321 6.40 -13.66 -2.01
CA ASN A 321 5.80 -14.25 -0.82
C ASN A 321 4.79 -13.27 -0.24
N GLY A 322 3.60 -13.76 0.12
CA GLY A 322 2.49 -12.93 0.57
C GLY A 322 1.77 -12.16 -0.55
N ASN A 323 2.54 -11.44 -1.38
CA ASN A 323 2.08 -10.54 -2.43
C ASN A 323 0.98 -11.19 -3.33
N PRO A 324 -0.24 -10.62 -3.39
CA PRO A 324 -1.34 -11.20 -4.16
C PRO A 324 -1.10 -11.22 -5.67
N LEU A 325 -0.22 -10.37 -6.21
CA LEU A 325 0.14 -10.42 -7.64
C LEU A 325 0.98 -11.67 -7.97
N GLY A 326 1.80 -12.16 -7.03
CA GLY A 326 2.50 -13.45 -7.18
C GLY A 326 1.52 -14.63 -7.19
N VAL A 327 0.42 -14.53 -6.45
CA VAL A 327 -0.67 -15.52 -6.49
C VAL A 327 -1.40 -15.48 -7.83
N ILE A 328 -1.78 -14.29 -8.31
CA ILE A 328 -2.47 -14.13 -9.61
C ILE A 328 -1.56 -14.53 -10.78
N ALA A 329 -0.25 -14.28 -10.72
CA ALA A 329 0.71 -14.75 -11.72
C ALA A 329 0.68 -16.28 -11.84
N ARG A 330 0.70 -16.98 -10.70
CA ARG A 330 0.57 -18.44 -10.65
C ARG A 330 -0.78 -18.92 -11.20
N GLN A 331 -1.87 -18.21 -10.92
CA GLN A 331 -3.22 -18.54 -11.45
C GLN A 331 -3.33 -18.37 -12.97
N LEU A 332 -2.61 -17.40 -13.55
CA LEU A 332 -2.57 -17.14 -14.98
C LEU A 332 -1.47 -17.91 -15.72
N GLY A 333 -0.67 -18.71 -15.01
CA GLY A 333 0.47 -19.44 -15.59
C GLY A 333 1.62 -18.54 -16.05
N PHE A 334 1.69 -17.29 -15.57
CA PHE A 334 2.73 -16.34 -15.97
C PHE A 334 4.10 -16.75 -15.39
N PRO A 335 5.15 -16.91 -16.21
CA PRO A 335 6.51 -17.09 -15.70
C PRO A 335 6.98 -15.82 -14.98
N LEU A 336 7.84 -16.02 -13.97
CA LEU A 336 8.45 -14.95 -13.18
C LEU A 336 9.96 -14.96 -13.45
N HIS A 337 10.50 -13.82 -13.88
CA HIS A 337 11.93 -13.61 -14.03
C HIS A 337 12.44 -12.84 -12.80
N LYS A 338 13.24 -13.48 -11.94
CA LYS A 338 13.92 -12.79 -10.84
C LYS A 338 14.82 -11.69 -11.42
N VAL A 339 14.71 -10.47 -10.88
CA VAL A 339 15.70 -9.42 -11.12
C VAL A 339 17.04 -9.86 -10.52
N ARG A 340 18.06 -10.01 -11.36
CA ARG A 340 19.41 -10.42 -10.95
C ARG A 340 20.04 -9.39 -10.01
N ASP A 341 20.65 -9.86 -8.92
CA ASP A 341 21.19 -9.02 -7.83
C ASP A 341 22.48 -8.24 -8.22
N LYS A 342 22.99 -8.42 -9.44
CA LYS A 342 24.21 -7.76 -9.94
C LYS A 342 23.90 -6.47 -10.70
N CYS A 343 23.95 -5.34 -9.99
CA CYS A 343 24.08 -4.01 -10.57
C CYS A 343 25.56 -3.56 -10.53
N PRO A 344 26.28 -3.47 -11.66
CA PRO A 344 27.55 -2.77 -11.76
C PRO A 344 27.34 -1.26 -11.95
N LEU A 345 28.21 -0.45 -11.36
CA LEU A 345 28.19 1.02 -11.50
C LEU A 345 29.31 1.49 -12.43
N TYR A 346 29.05 2.51 -13.24
CA TYR A 346 30.02 3.11 -14.15
C TYR A 346 30.26 4.60 -13.82
N LEU A 347 31.53 5.01 -13.84
CA LEU A 347 31.95 6.40 -13.77
C LEU A 347 31.50 7.20 -15.02
N PRO A 348 31.50 8.55 -14.98
CA PRO A 348 31.12 9.41 -16.12
C PRO A 348 31.99 9.24 -17.38
N ASP A 349 33.17 8.62 -17.25
CA ASP A 349 34.06 8.25 -18.36
C ASP A 349 33.83 6.81 -18.88
N GLY A 350 32.84 6.10 -18.34
CA GLY A 350 32.47 4.74 -18.72
C GLY A 350 33.26 3.62 -18.06
N ARG A 351 34.31 3.92 -17.27
CA ARG A 351 35.04 2.90 -16.51
C ARG A 351 34.16 2.33 -15.39
N PRO A 352 34.30 1.04 -15.03
CA PRO A 352 33.62 0.51 -13.86
C PRO A 352 34.09 1.22 -12.60
N ALA A 353 33.17 1.45 -11.66
CA ALA A 353 33.52 1.90 -10.32
C ALA A 353 34.24 0.78 -9.54
N ASP A 354 35.05 1.17 -8.55
CA ASP A 354 35.72 0.23 -7.64
C ASP A 354 34.69 -0.45 -6.72
N SER A 355 34.67 -1.78 -6.70
CA SER A 355 33.66 -2.56 -5.95
C SER A 355 33.80 -2.43 -4.45
N ASP A 356 35.02 -2.23 -3.97
CA ASP A 356 35.32 -2.19 -2.55
C ASP A 356 35.04 -0.78 -2.01
N MET A 357 35.22 0.26 -2.84
CA MET A 357 34.77 1.61 -2.58
C MET A 357 33.24 1.69 -2.58
N ASP A 358 32.56 1.12 -3.58
CA ASP A 358 31.09 1.04 -3.60
C ASP A 358 30.55 0.35 -2.35
N ALA A 359 31.08 -0.81 -1.97
CA ALA A 359 30.68 -1.51 -0.74
C ALA A 359 30.94 -0.68 0.55
N ARG A 360 32.04 0.08 0.63
CA ARG A 360 32.30 1.01 1.76
C ARG A 360 31.31 2.18 1.78
N VAL A 361 30.99 2.76 0.63
CA VAL A 361 30.04 3.88 0.53
C VAL A 361 28.61 3.42 0.80
N GLU A 362 28.20 2.25 0.29
CA GLU A 362 26.91 1.59 0.61
C GLU A 362 26.78 1.38 2.14
N ALA A 363 27.80 0.81 2.79
CA ALA A 363 27.83 0.64 4.24
C ALA A 363 27.79 1.97 5.02
N THR A 364 28.42 3.03 4.50
CA THR A 364 28.44 4.35 5.15
C THR A 364 27.14 5.12 4.92
N PHE A 365 26.48 4.96 3.77
CA PHE A 365 25.13 5.45 3.50
C PHE A 365 24.10 4.83 4.47
N ASN A 366 24.17 3.51 4.68
CA ASN A 366 23.33 2.83 5.66
C ASN A 366 23.58 3.35 7.09
N GLN A 367 24.84 3.65 7.46
CA GLN A 367 25.17 4.31 8.74
C GLN A 367 24.61 5.74 8.84
N LEU A 368 24.49 6.50 7.75
CA LEU A 368 23.80 7.80 7.77
C LEU A 368 22.30 7.62 8.05
N LEU A 369 21.66 6.61 7.44
CA LEU A 369 20.25 6.27 7.73
C LEU A 369 20.06 5.83 9.19
N ASP A 370 20.97 5.01 9.75
CA ASP A 370 20.99 4.67 11.18
C ASP A 370 21.02 5.92 12.07
N LYS A 371 21.81 6.94 11.71
CA LYS A 371 21.92 8.20 12.45
C LYS A 371 20.65 9.04 12.36
N VAL A 372 19.98 9.05 11.20
CA VAL A 372 18.65 9.66 11.06
C VAL A 372 17.61 8.91 11.91
N CYS A 373 17.64 7.57 11.94
CA CYS A 373 16.75 6.77 12.80
C CYS A 373 16.98 7.03 14.29
N GLN A 374 18.23 7.19 14.72
CA GLN A 374 18.60 7.58 16.09
C GLN A 374 18.11 9.01 16.42
N LEU A 375 18.27 9.96 15.48
CA LEU A 375 17.76 11.33 15.64
C LEU A 375 16.24 11.35 15.78
N ARG A 376 15.52 10.60 14.93
CA ARG A 376 14.06 10.45 14.98
C ARG A 376 13.57 10.00 16.36
N GLN A 377 14.22 9.00 16.96
CA GLN A 377 13.89 8.52 18.30
C GLN A 377 14.07 9.62 19.36
N VAL A 378 15.22 10.32 19.33
CA VAL A 378 15.49 11.43 20.25
C VAL A 378 14.49 12.58 20.10
N VAL A 379 14.12 12.94 18.86
CA VAL A 379 13.12 13.99 18.59
C VAL A 379 11.74 13.58 19.10
N ALA A 380 11.30 12.35 18.85
CA ALA A 380 10.00 11.84 19.30
C ALA A 380 9.85 11.81 20.83
N ASP A 381 10.90 11.42 21.55
CA ASP A 381 10.91 11.42 23.02
C ASP A 381 11.06 12.84 23.61
N SER A 382 11.83 13.73 22.96
CA SER A 382 12.18 15.05 23.52
C SER A 382 11.19 16.16 23.17
N VAL A 383 10.51 16.09 22.03
CA VAL A 383 9.63 17.14 21.53
C VAL A 383 8.27 16.55 21.12
N PRO A 384 7.30 16.45 22.06
CA PRO A 384 6.01 15.79 21.79
C PRO A 384 5.14 16.44 20.70
N HIS A 385 5.52 17.62 20.20
CA HIS A 385 4.91 18.35 19.09
C HIS A 385 6.03 18.83 18.12
N GLY A 386 7.02 17.98 17.87
CA GLY A 386 8.20 18.33 17.06
C GLY A 386 7.85 18.75 15.63
N VAL A 387 8.53 19.78 15.13
CA VAL A 387 8.47 20.17 13.72
C VAL A 387 9.23 19.11 12.93
N ASP A 388 8.52 18.41 12.05
CA ASP A 388 9.12 17.46 11.10
C ASP A 388 10.06 18.17 10.12
N MET A 389 11.08 17.47 9.64
CA MET A 389 12.13 18.02 8.78
C MET A 389 12.37 17.12 7.57
N SER A 390 13.09 17.61 6.56
CA SER A 390 13.39 16.79 5.39
C SER A 390 14.45 15.72 5.70
N LEU A 391 14.25 14.52 5.16
CA LEU A 391 15.23 13.45 5.20
C LEU A 391 16.58 13.90 4.59
N GLY A 392 16.54 14.66 3.50
CA GLY A 392 17.71 15.22 2.83
C GLY A 392 18.52 16.19 3.71
N MET A 393 17.86 17.05 4.49
CA MET A 393 18.55 17.95 5.43
C MET A 393 19.22 17.15 6.56
N ALA A 394 18.56 16.12 7.09
CA ALA A 394 19.14 15.29 8.14
C ALA A 394 20.36 14.48 7.63
N LEU A 395 20.25 13.88 6.43
CA LEU A 395 21.34 13.13 5.80
C LEU A 395 22.55 14.00 5.48
N GLU A 396 22.36 15.16 4.83
CA GLU A 396 23.48 16.06 4.50
C GLU A 396 24.11 16.68 5.76
N ALA A 397 23.33 16.95 6.82
CA ALA A 397 23.87 17.41 8.10
C ALA A 397 24.77 16.34 8.76
N PHE A 398 24.34 15.08 8.83
CA PHE A 398 25.19 13.99 9.33
C PHE A 398 26.41 13.74 8.44
N ARG A 399 26.23 13.77 7.11
CA ARG A 399 27.31 13.61 6.14
C ARG A 399 28.41 14.66 6.35
N ALA A 400 28.02 15.94 6.48
CA ALA A 400 28.94 17.04 6.74
C ALA A 400 29.59 16.94 8.13
N ALA A 401 28.82 16.61 9.18
CA ALA A 401 29.34 16.49 10.55
C ALA A 401 30.34 15.34 10.76
N HIS A 402 30.21 14.27 9.97
CA HIS A 402 31.10 13.10 10.04
C HIS A 402 32.15 13.04 8.91
N GLY A 403 32.18 14.01 8.00
CA GLY A 403 33.13 14.04 6.88
C GLY A 403 32.92 12.93 5.84
N VAL A 404 31.70 12.37 5.76
CA VAL A 404 31.39 11.22 4.89
C VAL A 404 31.44 11.62 3.41
N ALA A 405 32.02 10.76 2.59
CA ALA A 405 32.14 10.93 1.14
C ALA A 405 32.73 12.30 0.78
N ALA A 406 33.93 12.57 1.32
CA ALA A 406 34.68 13.80 1.09
C ALA A 406 35.54 13.74 -0.19
N GLU A 407 35.91 12.54 -0.64
CA GLU A 407 36.57 12.35 -1.93
C GLU A 407 35.55 12.39 -3.08
N PRO A 408 35.91 12.91 -4.28
CA PRO A 408 34.95 13.04 -5.39
C PRO A 408 34.28 11.71 -5.78
N GLN A 409 35.03 10.61 -5.90
CA GLN A 409 34.45 9.32 -6.30
C GLN A 409 33.52 8.73 -5.23
N GLU A 410 33.85 8.89 -3.94
CA GLU A 410 32.94 8.53 -2.86
C GLU A 410 31.66 9.38 -2.88
N ARG A 411 31.77 10.68 -3.17
CA ARG A 411 30.62 11.59 -3.28
C ARG A 411 29.70 11.17 -4.42
N MET A 412 30.25 10.81 -5.57
CA MET A 412 29.51 10.33 -6.75
C MET A 412 28.77 9.02 -6.45
N LEU A 413 29.41 8.07 -5.76
CA LEU A 413 28.78 6.84 -5.28
C LEU A 413 27.66 7.13 -4.26
N LEU A 414 27.89 8.04 -3.30
CA LEU A 414 26.87 8.42 -2.31
C LEU A 414 25.66 9.10 -2.98
N ASP A 415 25.88 10.01 -3.93
CA ASP A 415 24.78 10.62 -4.69
C ASP A 415 24.02 9.61 -5.54
N TRP A 416 24.65 8.52 -6.02
CA TRP A 416 23.93 7.43 -6.67
C TRP A 416 23.02 6.65 -5.70
N HIS A 417 23.52 6.32 -4.50
CA HIS A 417 22.70 5.67 -3.46
C HIS A 417 21.55 6.59 -2.99
N LEU A 418 21.79 7.90 -2.87
CA LEU A 418 20.75 8.91 -2.62
C LEU A 418 19.73 9.00 -3.77
N ALA A 419 20.17 8.97 -5.03
CA ALA A 419 19.28 8.95 -6.19
C ALA A 419 18.43 7.67 -6.26
N ASN A 420 18.97 6.53 -5.83
CA ASN A 420 18.21 5.28 -5.73
C ASN A 420 17.10 5.36 -4.65
N LEU A 421 17.35 6.08 -3.55
CA LEU A 421 16.34 6.37 -2.54
C LEU A 421 15.26 7.35 -3.05
N GLU A 422 15.64 8.35 -3.85
CA GLU A 422 14.72 9.24 -4.56
C GLU A 422 13.89 8.51 -5.63
N TYR A 423 14.43 7.45 -6.24
CA TYR A 423 13.71 6.55 -7.14
C TYR A 423 12.66 5.72 -6.39
N ALA A 424 13.05 5.07 -5.29
CA ALA A 424 12.14 4.26 -4.47
C ALA A 424 10.90 5.07 -4.05
N ASN A 425 11.11 6.32 -3.60
CA ASN A 425 10.05 7.23 -3.16
C ASN A 425 9.39 8.05 -4.29
N ALA A 426 9.97 8.07 -5.49
CA ALA A 426 9.68 9.03 -6.56
C ALA A 426 9.69 10.52 -6.11
N ALA A 427 10.48 10.88 -5.11
CA ALA A 427 10.47 12.21 -4.51
C ALA A 427 11.90 12.71 -4.23
N PRO A 428 12.17 14.02 -4.34
CA PRO A 428 13.41 14.60 -3.81
C PRO A 428 13.53 14.34 -2.31
N LEU A 429 14.73 14.04 -1.81
CA LEU A 429 14.93 13.86 -0.35
C LEU A 429 14.62 15.12 0.45
N ALA A 430 14.58 16.28 -0.21
CA ALA A 430 14.17 17.57 0.36
C ALA A 430 12.67 17.65 0.71
N ASP A 431 11.82 16.79 0.13
CA ASP A 431 10.37 16.77 0.36
C ASP A 431 9.90 15.62 1.30
N LEU A 432 10.76 14.62 1.54
CA LEU A 432 10.45 13.44 2.36
C LEU A 432 10.47 13.74 3.86
N SER A 433 9.46 13.27 4.59
CA SER A 433 9.42 13.31 6.06
C SER A 433 10.55 12.50 6.68
N MET A 434 11.46 13.15 7.41
CA MET A 434 12.50 12.46 8.19
C MET A 434 11.89 11.53 9.26
N ALA A 435 10.69 11.85 9.76
CA ALA A 435 10.01 11.02 10.75
C ALA A 435 9.36 9.75 10.17
N PHE A 436 8.81 9.82 8.94
CA PHE A 436 7.81 8.85 8.46
C PHE A 436 7.99 8.32 7.02
N TRP A 437 9.10 8.60 6.33
CA TRP A 437 9.33 8.12 4.96
C TRP A 437 9.35 6.59 4.82
N ASP A 438 9.83 5.88 5.84
CA ASP A 438 10.04 4.43 5.96
C ASP A 438 8.91 3.73 6.75
N GLN A 439 7.73 4.35 6.85
CA GLN A 439 6.66 3.85 7.71
C GLN A 439 6.02 2.53 7.24
N ASP A 440 6.27 2.13 5.99
CA ASP A 440 5.82 0.86 5.40
C ASP A 440 6.87 -0.26 5.36
N ASP A 441 8.16 0.03 5.63
CA ASP A 441 9.23 -0.97 5.75
C ASP A 441 8.87 -2.19 6.62
N PRO A 442 8.17 -2.06 7.79
CA PRO A 442 7.77 -3.21 8.62
C PRO A 442 6.76 -4.16 7.96
N TYR A 443 6.27 -3.85 6.76
CA TYR A 443 5.31 -4.66 6.01
C TYR A 443 5.87 -5.22 4.69
N GLU A 444 7.18 -5.10 4.40
CA GLU A 444 7.75 -5.53 3.13
C GLU A 444 7.38 -6.99 2.76
N MET A 445 6.90 -7.18 1.52
CA MET A 445 6.59 -8.50 0.98
C MET A 445 7.88 -9.24 0.65
N GLY A 446 8.18 -10.32 1.37
CA GLY A 446 9.42 -11.08 1.17
C GLY A 446 9.50 -11.89 -0.14
N GLY A 447 10.67 -12.49 -0.35
CA GLY A 447 11.00 -13.25 -1.57
C GLY A 447 11.47 -12.36 -2.72
N ASP A 448 11.88 -12.98 -3.82
CA ASP A 448 12.55 -12.27 -4.91
C ASP A 448 11.67 -11.21 -5.60
N HIS A 449 12.29 -10.09 -5.95
CA HIS A 449 11.68 -9.11 -6.85
C HIS A 449 11.66 -9.67 -8.28
N CYS A 450 10.50 -9.59 -8.96
CA CYS A 450 10.30 -10.24 -10.26
C CYS A 450 9.77 -9.30 -11.36
N PHE A 451 10.17 -9.58 -12.60
CA PHE A 451 9.49 -9.14 -13.82
C PHE A 451 8.60 -10.26 -14.39
N ILE A 452 7.65 -9.87 -15.26
CA ILE A 452 6.78 -10.80 -16.00
C ILE A 452 7.07 -10.64 -17.51
N PRO A 453 7.47 -11.70 -18.21
CA PRO A 453 7.62 -11.67 -19.66
C PRO A 453 6.34 -11.22 -20.38
N GLY A 454 6.45 -10.26 -21.31
CA GLY A 454 5.32 -9.60 -21.97
C GLY A 454 4.67 -8.44 -21.20
N GLY A 455 5.15 -8.13 -19.99
CA GLY A 455 4.79 -6.95 -19.19
C GLY A 455 3.45 -7.01 -18.45
N ASN A 456 3.28 -6.09 -17.50
CA ASN A 456 2.24 -6.15 -16.47
C ASN A 456 0.81 -5.85 -16.96
N SER A 457 0.63 -5.31 -18.17
CA SER A 457 -0.72 -5.13 -18.76
C SER A 457 -1.41 -6.45 -19.08
N GLN A 458 -0.72 -7.58 -18.98
CA GLN A 458 -1.34 -8.91 -19.04
C GLN A 458 -2.26 -9.16 -17.83
N PHE A 459 -1.86 -8.75 -16.61
CA PHE A 459 -2.76 -8.73 -15.45
C PHE A 459 -3.97 -7.83 -15.70
N ILE A 460 -3.74 -6.62 -16.22
CA ILE A 460 -4.79 -5.64 -16.46
C ILE A 460 -5.81 -6.16 -17.48
N ARG A 461 -5.35 -6.78 -18.57
CA ARG A 461 -6.22 -7.45 -19.55
C ARG A 461 -7.04 -8.57 -18.91
N ALA A 462 -6.40 -9.47 -18.16
CA ALA A 462 -7.08 -10.61 -17.54
C ALA A 462 -8.03 -10.20 -16.39
N LEU A 463 -7.76 -9.11 -15.68
CA LEU A 463 -8.67 -8.54 -14.67
C LEU A 463 -9.85 -7.77 -15.28
N ALA A 464 -9.64 -7.10 -16.42
CA ALA A 464 -10.69 -6.36 -17.13
C ALA A 464 -11.66 -7.25 -17.91
N ASP A 465 -11.26 -8.49 -18.24
CA ASP A 465 -12.11 -9.42 -18.98
C ASP A 465 -13.45 -9.71 -18.26
N GLY A 466 -14.56 -9.60 -19.00
CA GLY A 466 -15.92 -9.71 -18.47
C GLY A 466 -16.40 -8.55 -17.57
N VAL A 467 -15.58 -7.51 -17.31
CA VAL A 467 -15.96 -6.37 -16.46
C VAL A 467 -16.64 -5.26 -17.29
N PRO A 468 -17.79 -4.70 -16.88
CA PRO A 468 -18.41 -3.58 -17.58
C PRO A 468 -17.61 -2.27 -17.39
N ILE A 469 -16.83 -1.87 -18.40
CA ILE A 469 -15.98 -0.66 -18.38
C ILE A 469 -16.37 0.30 -19.49
N PHE A 470 -16.67 1.55 -19.14
CA PHE A 470 -17.01 2.63 -20.06
C PHE A 470 -15.79 3.55 -20.24
N TYR A 471 -15.09 3.40 -21.36
CA TYR A 471 -13.86 4.12 -21.70
C TYR A 471 -14.09 5.52 -22.30
N GLY A 472 -13.09 6.39 -22.15
CA GLY A 472 -13.15 7.78 -22.63
C GLY A 472 -14.22 8.61 -21.91
N GLN A 473 -14.59 8.22 -20.69
CA GLN A 473 -15.61 8.83 -19.84
C GLN A 473 -14.93 9.65 -18.74
N ASN A 474 -14.45 10.84 -19.11
CA ASN A 474 -13.76 11.70 -18.16
C ASN A 474 -14.75 12.27 -17.14
N VAL A 475 -14.65 11.81 -15.89
CA VAL A 475 -15.48 12.27 -14.75
C VAL A 475 -15.15 13.73 -14.42
N ARG A 476 -16.18 14.51 -14.09
CA ARG A 476 -16.10 15.91 -13.66
C ARG A 476 -16.73 16.18 -12.31
N ARG A 477 -17.73 15.38 -11.93
CA ARG A 477 -18.45 15.57 -10.66
C ARG A 477 -18.99 14.26 -10.13
N ILE A 478 -18.86 14.04 -8.82
CA ILE A 478 -19.49 12.95 -8.09
C ILE A 478 -20.43 13.58 -7.06
N GLN A 479 -21.73 13.48 -7.31
CA GLN A 479 -22.79 13.93 -6.41
C GLN A 479 -23.32 12.75 -5.60
N TYR A 480 -23.58 12.94 -4.30
CA TYR A 480 -23.97 11.85 -3.39
C TYR A 480 -24.94 12.33 -2.30
N GLY A 481 -25.77 11.42 -1.79
CA GLY A 481 -26.72 11.74 -0.72
C GLY A 481 -27.57 10.56 -0.27
N CYS A 482 -28.76 10.86 0.25
CA CYS A 482 -29.75 9.85 0.66
C CYS A 482 -30.17 8.95 -0.51
N ASP A 483 -30.25 9.47 -1.73
CA ASP A 483 -30.88 8.79 -2.89
C ASP A 483 -29.91 8.01 -3.80
N GLY A 484 -28.67 7.83 -3.34
CA GLY A 484 -27.59 7.14 -4.04
C GLY A 484 -26.44 8.07 -4.44
N VAL A 485 -25.87 7.82 -5.63
CA VAL A 485 -24.79 8.58 -6.25
C VAL A 485 -25.07 8.88 -7.73
N MET A 486 -24.56 10.01 -8.21
CA MET A 486 -24.59 10.45 -9.60
C MET A 486 -23.17 10.85 -10.04
N VAL A 487 -22.61 10.15 -11.02
CA VAL A 487 -21.28 10.42 -11.57
C VAL A 487 -21.45 11.08 -12.94
N TYR A 488 -21.09 12.36 -13.03
CA TYR A 488 -21.16 13.17 -14.25
C TYR A 488 -19.83 13.14 -15.00
N THR A 489 -19.89 13.03 -16.32
CA THR A 489 -18.72 13.00 -17.20
C THR A 489 -18.86 14.02 -18.34
N ASP A 490 -17.79 14.22 -19.11
CA ASP A 490 -17.79 15.04 -20.34
C ASP A 490 -18.77 14.54 -21.45
N LYS A 491 -19.47 13.40 -21.27
CA LYS A 491 -20.36 12.79 -22.27
C LYS A 491 -21.75 12.39 -21.74
N GLN A 492 -21.81 11.78 -20.56
CA GLN A 492 -23.03 11.21 -19.97
C GLN A 492 -22.98 11.17 -18.44
N THR A 493 -24.14 10.90 -17.81
CA THR A 493 -24.24 10.74 -16.35
C THR A 493 -24.61 9.30 -16.00
N PHE A 494 -23.92 8.74 -15.02
CA PHE A 494 -24.19 7.41 -14.46
C PHE A 494 -24.86 7.53 -13.09
N ARG A 495 -25.82 6.65 -12.79
CA ARG A 495 -26.48 6.54 -11.47
C ARG A 495 -26.15 5.21 -10.79
N GLY A 496 -25.98 5.22 -9.48
CA GLY A 496 -25.86 4.01 -8.67
C GLY A 496 -26.25 4.24 -7.20
N ASP A 497 -26.14 3.21 -6.37
CA ASP A 497 -26.38 3.31 -4.93
C ASP A 497 -25.14 3.81 -4.17
N MET A 498 -23.95 3.40 -4.62
CA MET A 498 -22.66 3.77 -4.02
C MET A 498 -21.61 4.03 -5.12
N ALA A 499 -20.59 4.82 -4.80
CA ALA A 499 -19.44 5.05 -5.68
C ALA A 499 -18.13 4.62 -5.01
N LEU A 500 -17.20 4.11 -5.79
CA LEU A 500 -15.81 3.85 -5.38
C LEU A 500 -14.88 4.74 -6.22
N CYS A 501 -14.22 5.69 -5.58
CA CYS A 501 -13.24 6.55 -6.22
C CYS A 501 -11.87 5.86 -6.23
N THR A 502 -11.26 5.69 -7.41
CA THR A 502 -9.91 5.09 -7.56
C THR A 502 -8.95 5.92 -8.41
N VAL A 503 -9.25 7.23 -8.57
CA VAL A 503 -8.34 8.18 -9.22
C VAL A 503 -7.06 8.37 -8.40
N SER A 504 -5.98 8.80 -9.03
CA SER A 504 -4.72 9.09 -8.32
C SER A 504 -4.88 10.24 -7.33
N LEU A 505 -4.05 10.24 -6.29
CA LEU A 505 -3.93 11.37 -5.37
C LEU A 505 -3.62 12.69 -6.13
N GLY A 506 -2.79 12.67 -7.17
CA GLY A 506 -2.55 13.85 -8.02
C GLY A 506 -3.81 14.46 -8.63
N VAL A 507 -4.78 13.65 -9.08
CA VAL A 507 -6.10 14.13 -9.58
C VAL A 507 -6.94 14.74 -8.45
N LEU A 508 -6.90 14.15 -7.25
CA LEU A 508 -7.57 14.72 -6.06
C LEU A 508 -6.93 16.04 -5.62
N LYS A 509 -5.60 16.13 -5.58
CA LYS A 509 -4.84 17.36 -5.27
C LYS A 509 -5.12 18.48 -6.27
N LYS A 510 -5.31 18.12 -7.54
CA LYS A 510 -5.60 19.06 -8.63
C LYS A 510 -7.00 19.68 -8.55
N GLY A 511 -7.97 18.95 -7.98
CA GLY A 511 -9.37 19.38 -7.95
C GLY A 511 -10.13 19.17 -9.27
N ASP A 512 -9.66 18.27 -10.14
CA ASP A 512 -10.25 18.00 -11.47
C ASP A 512 -11.66 17.35 -11.43
N ILE A 513 -12.11 16.94 -10.24
CA ILE A 513 -13.43 16.34 -9.97
C ILE A 513 -14.09 17.04 -8.79
N ASP A 514 -15.26 17.65 -9.04
CA ASP A 514 -16.14 18.19 -8.00
C ASP A 514 -16.74 17.07 -7.15
N PHE A 515 -16.75 17.25 -5.83
CA PHE A 515 -17.57 16.43 -4.92
C PHE A 515 -18.73 17.28 -4.40
N VAL A 516 -19.96 16.76 -4.48
CA VAL A 516 -21.18 17.48 -4.06
C VAL A 516 -22.04 16.59 -3.15
N PRO A 517 -22.14 16.86 -1.83
CA PRO A 517 -21.47 17.94 -1.09
C PRO A 517 -19.94 17.80 -1.06
N GLU A 518 -19.24 18.82 -0.55
CA GLU A 518 -17.77 18.76 -0.43
C GLU A 518 -17.30 17.59 0.43
N LEU A 519 -16.09 17.09 0.15
CA LEU A 519 -15.42 16.10 1.00
C LEU A 519 -15.13 16.69 2.40
N PRO A 520 -15.19 15.86 3.47
CA PRO A 520 -14.85 16.30 4.82
C PRO A 520 -13.47 16.97 4.89
N THR A 521 -13.36 18.05 5.68
CA THR A 521 -12.14 18.88 5.76
C THR A 521 -10.89 18.04 6.09
N GLN A 522 -10.96 17.11 7.04
CA GLN A 522 -9.86 16.20 7.38
C GLN A 522 -9.35 15.39 6.17
N LYS A 523 -10.25 14.89 5.29
CA LYS A 523 -9.89 14.20 4.04
C LYS A 523 -9.29 15.16 3.01
N ARG A 524 -9.81 16.39 2.89
CA ARG A 524 -9.24 17.43 2.01
C ARG A 524 -7.83 17.84 2.46
N GLU A 525 -7.60 17.96 3.76
CA GLU A 525 -6.28 18.23 4.32
C GLU A 525 -5.31 17.07 4.09
N ALA A 526 -5.71 15.82 4.31
CA ALA A 526 -4.88 14.64 4.03
C ALA A 526 -4.48 14.56 2.55
N ILE A 527 -5.41 14.87 1.63
CA ILE A 527 -5.11 15.02 0.20
C ILE A 527 -4.04 16.10 -0.03
N GLN A 528 -4.07 17.21 0.70
CA GLN A 528 -3.07 18.28 0.54
C GLN A 528 -1.73 17.98 1.24
N ARG A 529 -1.72 17.29 2.39
CA ARG A 529 -0.52 16.87 3.13
C ARG A 529 0.27 15.78 2.42
N LEU A 530 -0.37 14.70 1.95
CA LEU A 530 0.32 13.58 1.32
C LEU A 530 1.13 14.02 0.09
N GLY A 531 2.36 13.55 -0.02
CA GLY A 531 3.19 13.75 -1.19
C GLY A 531 2.65 12.99 -2.40
N PHE A 532 2.86 13.52 -3.60
CA PHE A 532 2.61 12.78 -4.84
C PHE A 532 3.76 13.03 -5.81
N GLY A 533 4.64 12.05 -5.91
CA GLY A 533 5.96 12.15 -6.51
C GLY A 533 5.98 11.99 -8.03
N LEU A 534 7.18 12.06 -8.61
CA LEU A 534 7.43 11.91 -10.02
C LEU A 534 8.68 11.05 -10.30
N LEU A 535 8.48 9.96 -11.02
CA LEU A 535 9.50 9.11 -11.61
C LEU A 535 9.21 9.02 -13.12
N ASN A 536 10.23 9.18 -13.96
CA ASN A 536 10.08 9.00 -15.41
C ASN A 536 11.08 7.98 -15.97
N LYS A 537 10.75 7.46 -17.15
CA LYS A 537 11.50 6.44 -17.89
C LYS A 537 11.82 6.95 -19.29
N VAL A 538 13.04 6.70 -19.77
CA VAL A 538 13.40 6.70 -21.19
C VAL A 538 13.53 5.26 -21.62
N VAL A 539 12.57 4.79 -22.40
CA VAL A 539 12.52 3.43 -22.94
C VAL A 539 13.02 3.44 -24.37
N MET A 540 13.93 2.53 -24.72
CA MET A 540 14.55 2.44 -26.05
C MET A 540 14.56 0.99 -26.53
N LEU A 541 14.07 0.78 -27.75
CA LEU A 541 14.18 -0.48 -28.49
C LEU A 541 15.34 -0.34 -29.49
N PHE A 542 16.34 -1.20 -29.40
CA PHE A 542 17.53 -1.17 -30.24
C PHE A 542 17.49 -2.23 -31.36
N PRO A 543 18.44 -2.24 -32.32
CA PRO A 543 18.56 -3.32 -33.30
C PRO A 543 19.03 -4.67 -32.71
N TYR A 544 19.89 -4.62 -31.69
CA TYR A 544 20.43 -5.79 -30.98
C TYR A 544 20.77 -5.43 -29.52
N ASP A 545 20.95 -6.45 -28.67
CA ASP A 545 21.44 -6.28 -27.30
C ASP A 545 22.96 -6.09 -27.34
N PHE A 546 23.42 -4.86 -27.09
CA PHE A 546 24.84 -4.52 -27.02
C PHE A 546 25.37 -4.49 -25.57
N TRP A 547 24.52 -4.81 -24.59
CA TRP A 547 24.83 -4.79 -23.16
C TRP A 547 24.95 -6.21 -22.57
N ASP A 548 25.25 -7.19 -23.45
CA ASP A 548 25.63 -8.57 -23.14
C ASP A 548 24.51 -9.42 -22.49
N GLY A 549 23.33 -8.88 -22.23
CA GLY A 549 22.16 -9.59 -21.67
C GLY A 549 22.34 -10.28 -20.30
N ARG A 550 23.54 -10.30 -19.73
CA ARG A 550 23.91 -11.01 -18.48
C ARG A 550 23.55 -10.24 -17.20
N VAL A 551 23.28 -8.95 -17.29
CA VAL A 551 22.79 -8.10 -16.19
C VAL A 551 21.38 -7.59 -16.49
N ASP A 552 20.56 -7.50 -15.45
CA ASP A 552 19.22 -6.90 -15.54
C ASP A 552 19.24 -5.40 -15.21
N THR A 553 20.31 -4.92 -14.55
CA THR A 553 20.52 -3.53 -14.14
C THR A 553 21.97 -3.10 -14.33
N PHE A 554 22.19 -1.80 -14.53
CA PHE A 554 23.49 -1.14 -14.30
C PHE A 554 23.32 0.34 -13.99
N GLY A 555 24.22 0.91 -13.19
CA GLY A 555 24.19 2.31 -12.78
C GLY A 555 25.20 3.19 -13.52
N HIS A 556 24.92 4.48 -13.58
CA HIS A 556 25.80 5.52 -14.08
C HIS A 556 25.94 6.63 -13.02
N LEU A 557 27.18 6.98 -12.70
CA LEU A 557 27.55 8.00 -11.72
C LEU A 557 27.65 9.38 -12.38
N THR A 558 27.47 10.47 -11.61
CA THR A 558 27.62 11.85 -12.09
C THR A 558 28.41 12.69 -11.10
N GLU A 559 29.17 13.66 -11.61
CA GLU A 559 29.92 14.65 -10.81
C GLU A 559 29.02 15.77 -10.26
N ASP A 560 27.82 15.95 -10.83
CA ASP A 560 26.85 16.95 -10.38
C ASP A 560 25.75 16.32 -9.51
N SER A 561 25.84 16.55 -8.20
CA SER A 561 24.84 16.14 -7.21
C SER A 561 23.40 16.62 -7.52
N GLY A 562 23.23 17.76 -8.20
CA GLY A 562 21.92 18.27 -8.62
C GLY A 562 21.31 17.48 -9.80
N GLN A 563 22.13 16.73 -10.52
CA GLN A 563 21.72 15.84 -11.62
C GLN A 563 21.82 14.36 -11.25
N ARG A 564 21.99 14.02 -9.95
CA ARG A 564 22.15 12.62 -9.48
C ARG A 564 21.06 11.65 -9.93
N GLY A 565 19.85 12.15 -10.16
CA GLY A 565 18.71 11.36 -10.63
C GLY A 565 18.56 11.26 -12.15
N GLU A 566 19.40 11.93 -12.96
CA GLU A 566 19.30 11.91 -14.44
C GLU A 566 20.03 10.69 -15.02
N PHE A 567 19.26 9.70 -15.47
CA PHE A 567 19.75 8.47 -16.13
C PHE A 567 20.69 7.62 -15.26
N PHE A 568 20.55 7.73 -13.94
CA PHE A 568 21.42 7.11 -12.93
C PHE A 568 21.35 5.57 -12.89
N LEU A 569 20.24 4.98 -13.32
CA LEU A 569 20.00 3.53 -13.31
C LEU A 569 19.30 3.09 -14.59
N PHE A 570 19.88 2.08 -15.23
CA PHE A 570 19.36 1.40 -16.41
C PHE A 570 18.84 0.02 -16.04
N TYR A 571 17.73 -0.38 -16.65
CA TYR A 571 17.19 -1.73 -16.62
C TYR A 571 17.22 -2.36 -18.02
N SER A 572 17.81 -3.56 -18.12
CA SER A 572 17.73 -4.44 -19.27
C SER A 572 16.43 -5.23 -19.21
N TYR A 573 15.56 -5.06 -20.21
CA TYR A 573 14.33 -5.84 -20.37
C TYR A 573 14.48 -6.93 -21.45
N SER A 574 15.69 -7.21 -21.95
CA SER A 574 15.94 -8.24 -22.98
C SER A 574 15.38 -9.62 -22.57
N SER A 575 15.57 -10.01 -21.31
CA SER A 575 15.10 -11.28 -20.74
C SER A 575 13.58 -11.45 -20.70
N VAL A 576 12.79 -10.36 -20.86
CA VAL A 576 11.34 -10.35 -20.56
C VAL A 576 10.47 -9.64 -21.59
N SER A 577 10.98 -8.68 -22.34
CA SER A 577 10.18 -7.89 -23.29
C SER A 577 9.97 -8.58 -24.63
N GLY A 578 10.80 -9.57 -24.97
CA GLY A 578 10.80 -10.25 -26.28
C GLY A 578 11.76 -9.63 -27.31
N GLY A 579 12.44 -8.53 -26.99
CA GLY A 579 13.43 -7.90 -27.85
C GLY A 579 14.47 -7.09 -27.07
N PRO A 580 15.49 -6.51 -27.73
CA PRO A 580 16.55 -5.72 -27.11
C PRO A 580 16.04 -4.36 -26.63
N LEU A 581 15.44 -4.36 -25.45
CA LEU A 581 14.79 -3.20 -24.82
C LEU A 581 15.55 -2.77 -23.57
N LEU A 582 15.91 -1.48 -23.51
CA LEU A 582 16.60 -0.86 -22.38
C LEU A 582 15.77 0.30 -21.81
N VAL A 583 15.78 0.47 -20.49
CA VAL A 583 15.01 1.51 -19.79
C VAL A 583 15.94 2.30 -18.86
N ALA A 584 16.20 3.56 -19.17
CA ALA A 584 16.87 4.49 -18.26
C ALA A 584 15.84 5.17 -17.33
N LEU A 585 16.16 5.28 -16.04
CA LEU A 585 15.31 5.92 -15.03
C LEU A 585 15.70 7.39 -14.77
N VAL A 586 14.71 8.20 -14.41
CA VAL A 586 14.87 9.61 -14.06
C VAL A 586 14.09 9.93 -12.79
N ALA A 587 14.81 10.20 -11.69
CA ALA A 587 14.28 10.36 -10.33
C ALA A 587 14.60 11.73 -9.71
N GLY A 588 14.10 11.99 -8.49
CA GLY A 588 14.37 13.22 -7.74
C GLY A 588 14.02 14.52 -8.50
N GLU A 589 14.77 15.59 -8.25
CA GLU A 589 14.60 16.87 -8.97
C GLU A 589 14.82 16.73 -10.49
N SER A 590 15.66 15.77 -10.91
CA SER A 590 15.90 15.49 -12.33
C SER A 590 14.61 15.06 -13.05
N ALA A 591 13.72 14.30 -12.39
CA ALA A 591 12.43 13.90 -12.96
C ALA A 591 11.51 15.09 -13.29
N ILE A 592 11.56 16.14 -12.47
CA ILE A 592 10.79 17.38 -12.63
C ILE A 592 11.37 18.22 -13.77
N ASN A 593 12.70 18.27 -13.90
CA ASN A 593 13.38 19.00 -14.96
C ASN A 593 13.29 18.29 -16.32
N PHE A 594 13.26 16.96 -16.32
CA PHE A 594 13.14 16.11 -17.51
C PHE A 594 11.85 16.31 -18.32
N GLU A 595 10.70 16.57 -17.68
CA GLU A 595 9.46 16.88 -18.42
C GLU A 595 9.50 18.27 -19.11
N LYS A 596 10.43 19.15 -18.74
CA LYS A 596 10.62 20.47 -19.37
C LYS A 596 11.48 20.39 -20.65
N LYS A 597 12.41 19.43 -20.71
CA LYS A 597 13.29 19.14 -21.86
C LYS A 597 12.52 18.55 -23.04
N SER A 598 13.13 18.48 -24.23
CA SER A 598 12.50 17.78 -25.36
C SER A 598 12.69 16.24 -25.28
N PRO A 599 11.79 15.41 -25.82
CA PRO A 599 12.01 13.96 -25.85
C PRO A 599 13.27 13.54 -26.63
N MET A 600 13.62 14.28 -27.68
CA MET A 600 14.81 14.01 -28.51
C MET A 600 16.10 14.29 -27.74
N GLU A 601 16.21 15.48 -27.14
CA GLU A 601 17.32 15.87 -26.25
C GLU A 601 17.53 14.87 -25.10
N ASN A 602 16.43 14.39 -24.51
CA ASN A 602 16.49 13.38 -23.44
C ASN A 602 17.01 12.03 -23.95
N VAL A 603 16.63 11.59 -25.17
CA VAL A 603 17.15 10.36 -25.77
C VAL A 603 18.63 10.51 -26.17
N GLU A 604 19.02 11.64 -26.76
CA GLU A 604 20.40 11.94 -27.13
C GLU A 604 21.33 11.87 -25.91
N LYS A 605 20.96 12.49 -24.79
CA LYS A 605 21.73 12.43 -23.53
C LYS A 605 21.88 11.00 -22.99
N VAL A 606 20.83 10.18 -23.09
CA VAL A 606 20.91 8.76 -22.71
C VAL A 606 21.85 7.99 -23.64
N LEU A 607 21.80 8.25 -24.96
CA LEU A 607 22.71 7.62 -25.91
C LEU A 607 24.16 8.04 -25.69
N ASP A 608 24.43 9.29 -25.29
CA ASP A 608 25.79 9.74 -24.96
C ASP A 608 26.32 9.11 -23.67
N THR A 609 25.48 8.94 -22.65
CA THR A 609 25.82 8.11 -21.47
C THR A 609 26.14 6.66 -21.87
N LEU A 610 25.35 6.05 -22.75
CA LEU A 610 25.62 4.70 -23.23
C LEU A 610 26.90 4.62 -24.06
N ARG A 611 27.14 5.57 -24.97
CA ARG A 611 28.39 5.65 -25.77
C ARG A 611 29.61 5.75 -24.86
N LYS A 612 29.57 6.56 -23.79
CA LYS A 612 30.64 6.60 -22.78
C LYS A 612 30.87 5.24 -22.13
N ILE A 613 29.81 4.54 -21.73
CA ILE A 613 29.91 3.23 -21.06
C ILE A 613 30.40 2.12 -21.99
N PHE A 614 30.03 2.12 -23.28
CA PHE A 614 30.21 0.97 -24.17
C PHE A 614 31.27 1.16 -25.26
N SER A 615 31.46 2.36 -25.83
CA SER A 615 32.47 2.58 -26.87
C SER A 615 33.91 2.29 -26.42
N PRO A 616 34.36 2.62 -25.18
CA PRO A 616 35.69 2.26 -24.68
C PRO A 616 35.92 0.74 -24.53
N LYS A 617 34.86 -0.08 -24.62
CA LYS A 617 34.93 -1.55 -24.61
C LYS A 617 34.98 -2.12 -26.04
N GLY A 618 35.08 -1.28 -27.07
CA GLY A 618 34.98 -1.67 -28.48
C GLY A 618 33.56 -2.00 -28.95
N ILE A 619 32.53 -1.60 -28.19
CA ILE A 619 31.12 -1.90 -28.47
C ILE A 619 30.46 -0.68 -29.10
N GLU A 620 30.03 -0.80 -30.36
CA GLU A 620 29.23 0.23 -31.03
C GLU A 620 27.82 0.29 -30.41
N VAL A 621 27.39 1.51 -30.04
CA VAL A 621 26.04 1.81 -29.53
C VAL A 621 25.18 2.30 -30.70
N PRO A 622 24.29 1.46 -31.26
CA PRO A 622 23.44 1.85 -32.37
C PRO A 622 22.37 2.85 -31.93
N ASN A 623 21.83 3.61 -32.89
CA ASN A 623 20.64 4.43 -32.64
C ASN A 623 19.41 3.53 -32.38
N PRO A 624 18.47 3.95 -31.51
CA PRO A 624 17.29 3.15 -31.18
C PRO A 624 16.28 3.18 -32.34
N LEU A 625 15.69 2.02 -32.63
CA LEU A 625 14.62 1.83 -33.62
C LEU A 625 13.32 2.54 -33.21
N GLN A 626 13.08 2.64 -31.89
CA GLN A 626 12.00 3.44 -31.31
C GLN A 626 12.38 3.85 -29.87
N ALA A 627 12.07 5.08 -29.49
CA ALA A 627 12.25 5.57 -28.12
C ALA A 627 10.97 6.23 -27.56
N ILE A 628 10.77 6.16 -26.24
CA ILE A 628 9.62 6.71 -25.52
C ILE A 628 10.09 7.31 -24.20
N CYS A 629 9.89 8.62 -24.02
CA CYS A 629 9.98 9.29 -22.74
C CYS A 629 8.59 9.32 -22.07
N THR A 630 8.48 8.82 -20.84
CA THR A 630 7.23 8.98 -20.05
C THR A 630 7.10 10.40 -19.53
N ARG A 631 5.88 10.83 -19.22
CA ARG A 631 5.59 12.15 -18.62
C ARG A 631 4.41 12.04 -17.64
N TRP A 632 4.63 11.36 -16.52
CA TRP A 632 3.56 11.05 -15.57
C TRP A 632 3.02 12.28 -14.83
N GLY A 633 3.83 13.34 -14.69
CA GLY A 633 3.46 14.61 -14.04
C GLY A 633 2.52 15.47 -14.88
N THR A 634 2.69 15.48 -16.21
CA THR A 634 1.81 16.20 -17.14
C THR A 634 0.65 15.36 -17.71
N ASP A 635 0.59 14.04 -17.44
CA ASP A 635 -0.58 13.22 -17.76
C ASP A 635 -1.78 13.56 -16.85
N ARG A 636 -2.80 14.18 -17.45
CA ARG A 636 -4.05 14.64 -16.82
C ARG A 636 -4.88 13.60 -16.08
N PHE A 637 -4.59 12.30 -16.22
CA PHE A 637 -5.27 11.23 -15.48
C PHE A 637 -4.43 10.68 -14.33
N THR A 638 -3.28 11.30 -14.05
CA THR A 638 -2.39 10.93 -12.94
C THR A 638 -1.84 12.13 -12.17
N TYR A 639 -1.30 13.14 -12.86
CA TYR A 639 -0.56 14.29 -12.29
C TYR A 639 0.59 13.89 -11.34
N GLY A 640 1.35 12.84 -11.70
CA GLY A 640 2.45 12.27 -10.92
C GLY A 640 2.50 10.74 -11.01
N SER A 641 3.45 10.13 -10.31
CA SER A 641 3.74 8.69 -10.34
C SER A 641 3.06 7.93 -9.20
N TYR A 642 3.39 8.24 -7.95
CA TYR A 642 2.83 7.59 -6.76
C TYR A 642 2.97 8.46 -5.50
N SER A 643 2.26 8.10 -4.43
CA SER A 643 2.32 8.85 -3.17
C SER A 643 3.62 8.60 -2.39
N TYR A 644 4.01 9.59 -1.59
CA TYR A 644 5.08 9.50 -0.58
C TYR A 644 4.67 10.25 0.69
N VAL A 645 5.32 9.97 1.82
CA VAL A 645 5.06 10.70 3.07
C VAL A 645 5.88 12.00 3.07
N ALA A 646 5.23 13.10 2.72
CA ALA A 646 5.83 14.42 2.71
C ALA A 646 6.00 14.99 4.12
N ILE A 647 6.88 15.98 4.28
CA ILE A 647 7.11 16.67 5.56
C ILE A 647 5.79 17.17 6.16
N GLY A 648 5.51 16.81 7.41
CA GLY A 648 4.28 17.19 8.10
C GLY A 648 3.03 16.37 7.71
N SER A 649 3.20 15.33 6.89
CA SER A 649 2.23 14.24 6.71
C SER A 649 2.68 13.02 7.55
N SER A 650 1.83 12.00 7.65
CA SER A 650 2.16 10.72 8.30
C SER A 650 1.44 9.57 7.60
N GLY A 651 1.73 8.33 8.00
CA GLY A 651 0.94 7.17 7.58
C GLY A 651 -0.55 7.26 7.89
N ASP A 652 -0.95 8.09 8.86
CA ASP A 652 -2.37 8.29 9.22
C ASP A 652 -3.15 9.02 8.11
N ASP A 653 -2.50 9.84 7.28
CA ASP A 653 -3.17 10.50 6.15
C ASP A 653 -3.60 9.50 5.06
N TYR A 654 -2.93 8.35 4.92
CA TYR A 654 -3.38 7.26 4.04
C TYR A 654 -4.69 6.62 4.54
N ASP A 655 -4.80 6.41 5.86
CA ASP A 655 -6.01 5.85 6.48
C ASP A 655 -7.17 6.85 6.39
N ILE A 656 -6.91 8.14 6.68
CA ILE A 656 -7.86 9.24 6.48
C ILE A 656 -8.32 9.34 5.02
N LEU A 657 -7.43 9.11 4.04
CA LEU A 657 -7.81 9.12 2.62
C LEU A 657 -8.63 7.88 2.24
N ALA A 658 -8.41 6.73 2.88
CA ALA A 658 -9.23 5.52 2.71
C ALA A 658 -10.67 5.63 3.27
N GLU A 659 -10.91 6.46 4.30
CA GLU A 659 -12.24 6.58 4.95
C GLU A 659 -13.40 6.78 3.96
N ASN A 660 -14.50 6.03 4.12
CA ASN A 660 -15.70 6.26 3.32
C ASN A 660 -16.47 7.51 3.80
N VAL A 661 -17.19 8.16 2.88
CA VAL A 661 -18.07 9.28 3.18
C VAL A 661 -19.53 8.83 3.13
N GLY A 662 -20.19 8.83 4.30
CA GLY A 662 -21.63 8.66 4.46
C GLY A 662 -22.19 7.28 4.07
N ASP A 663 -21.37 6.22 4.12
CA ASP A 663 -21.67 4.90 3.53
C ASP A 663 -22.08 5.00 2.03
N ARG A 664 -21.61 6.04 1.30
CA ARG A 664 -21.97 6.32 -0.11
C ARG A 664 -20.76 6.39 -1.05
N ILE A 665 -19.70 7.11 -0.68
CA ILE A 665 -18.45 7.18 -1.46
C ILE A 665 -17.34 6.47 -0.70
N PHE A 666 -16.66 5.56 -1.37
CA PHE A 666 -15.54 4.75 -0.88
C PHE A 666 -14.26 5.14 -1.64
N PHE A 667 -13.08 4.88 -1.07
CA PHE A 667 -11.80 5.31 -1.64
C PHE A 667 -10.78 4.17 -1.67
N ALA A 668 -10.27 3.85 -2.87
CA ALA A 668 -9.22 2.86 -3.09
C ALA A 668 -8.12 3.39 -4.03
N GLY A 669 -6.99 2.71 -4.09
CA GLY A 669 -5.76 3.15 -4.75
C GLY A 669 -4.55 2.99 -3.83
N GLU A 670 -3.33 3.08 -4.37
CA GLU A 670 -2.12 2.95 -3.53
C GLU A 670 -2.03 4.03 -2.46
N ALA A 671 -2.37 5.28 -2.78
CA ALA A 671 -2.51 6.38 -1.82
C ALA A 671 -3.69 6.24 -0.82
N THR A 672 -4.24 5.04 -0.64
CA THR A 672 -5.23 4.71 0.40
C THR A 672 -4.79 3.51 1.25
N ASN A 673 -3.55 3.04 1.11
CA ASN A 673 -3.08 1.81 1.75
C ASN A 673 -1.79 2.05 2.52
N ARG A 674 -1.92 2.43 3.79
CA ARG A 674 -0.79 2.75 4.69
C ARG A 674 0.32 1.71 4.74
N ARG A 675 -0.01 0.41 4.67
CA ARG A 675 0.97 -0.68 4.75
C ARG A 675 1.68 -0.96 3.42
N TYR A 676 1.10 -0.49 2.32
CA TYR A 676 1.56 -0.76 0.95
C TYR A 676 1.29 0.46 0.03
N PRO A 677 1.76 1.67 0.37
CA PRO A 677 1.63 2.83 -0.51
C PRO A 677 2.45 2.62 -1.79
N ALA A 678 2.31 3.51 -2.77
CA ALA A 678 2.99 3.49 -4.07
C ALA A 678 2.87 2.24 -4.98
N THR A 679 2.47 1.07 -4.46
CA THR A 679 2.65 -0.22 -5.14
C THR A 679 1.43 -0.71 -5.91
N MET A 680 1.69 -1.54 -6.94
CA MET A 680 0.63 -2.24 -7.68
C MET A 680 -0.18 -3.19 -6.78
N HIS A 681 0.47 -3.85 -5.82
CA HIS A 681 -0.18 -4.80 -4.93
C HIS A 681 -0.99 -4.09 -3.83
N GLY A 682 -0.51 -2.95 -3.30
CA GLY A 682 -1.27 -2.11 -2.39
C GLY A 682 -2.53 -1.52 -3.01
N ALA A 683 -2.44 -1.10 -4.28
CA ALA A 683 -3.61 -0.72 -5.07
C ALA A 683 -4.61 -1.89 -5.21
N LEU A 684 -4.16 -3.09 -5.57
CA LEU A 684 -5.02 -4.29 -5.65
C LEU A 684 -5.73 -4.57 -4.31
N LEU A 685 -4.98 -4.58 -3.20
CA LEU A 685 -5.48 -4.84 -1.85
C LEU A 685 -6.53 -3.82 -1.39
N SER A 686 -6.31 -2.53 -1.67
CA SER A 686 -7.31 -1.49 -1.36
C SER A 686 -8.63 -1.68 -2.12
N GLY A 687 -8.59 -2.25 -3.34
CA GLY A 687 -9.79 -2.62 -4.09
C GLY A 687 -10.60 -3.73 -3.41
N TYR A 688 -9.93 -4.76 -2.89
CA TYR A 688 -10.59 -5.83 -2.13
C TYR A 688 -11.14 -5.33 -0.78
N ARG A 689 -10.38 -4.47 -0.07
CA ARG A 689 -10.83 -3.81 1.17
C ARG A 689 -12.11 -3.01 0.94
N GLU A 690 -12.14 -2.16 -0.08
CA GLU A 690 -13.34 -1.35 -0.34
C GLU A 690 -14.52 -2.15 -0.84
N ALA A 691 -14.30 -3.24 -1.57
CA ALA A 691 -15.39 -4.18 -1.89
C ALA A 691 -16.02 -4.77 -0.62
N ALA A 692 -15.23 -5.16 0.39
CA ALA A 692 -15.76 -5.63 1.68
C ALA A 692 -16.46 -4.51 2.48
N ASN A 693 -15.90 -3.28 2.50
CA ASN A 693 -16.55 -2.12 3.11
C ASN A 693 -17.91 -1.80 2.47
N ILE A 694 -18.01 -1.87 1.15
CA ILE A 694 -19.25 -1.69 0.37
C ILE A 694 -20.27 -2.79 0.70
N VAL A 695 -19.84 -4.05 0.89
CA VAL A 695 -20.72 -5.14 1.35
C VAL A 695 -21.26 -4.87 2.75
N ARG A 696 -20.42 -4.43 3.68
CA ARG A 696 -20.82 -4.06 5.04
C ARG A 696 -21.83 -2.90 5.03
N ALA A 697 -21.58 -1.86 4.23
CA ALA A 697 -22.48 -0.74 4.04
C ALA A 697 -23.82 -1.15 3.40
N ALA A 698 -23.81 -2.02 2.38
CA ALA A 698 -25.01 -2.55 1.75
C ALA A 698 -25.88 -3.34 2.75
N ARG A 699 -25.28 -4.26 3.52
CA ARG A 699 -25.97 -5.04 4.58
C ARG A 699 -26.55 -4.11 5.66
N LYS A 700 -25.82 -3.08 6.07
CA LYS A 700 -26.27 -2.04 7.04
C LYS A 700 -27.45 -1.24 6.52
N ARG A 701 -27.44 -0.85 5.23
CA ARG A 701 -28.54 -0.15 4.56
C ARG A 701 -29.78 -1.03 4.42
N ALA A 702 -29.61 -2.28 3.99
CA ALA A 702 -30.70 -3.25 3.84
C ALA A 702 -31.50 -3.44 5.14
N LYS A 703 -30.80 -3.64 6.27
CA LYS A 703 -31.44 -3.76 7.60
C LYS A 703 -32.31 -2.53 7.96
N ARG A 704 -31.81 -1.31 7.69
CA ARG A 704 -32.53 -0.06 8.00
C ARG A 704 -33.83 0.10 7.21
N VAL A 705 -33.88 -0.37 5.96
CA VAL A 705 -35.11 -0.32 5.14
C VAL A 705 -36.18 -1.25 5.72
N HIS A 706 -35.85 -2.52 5.98
CA HIS A 706 -36.81 -3.49 6.52
C HIS A 706 -37.40 -2.99 7.86
N SER A 707 -36.57 -2.48 8.77
CA SER A 707 -37.05 -1.91 10.04
C SER A 707 -37.97 -0.69 9.90
N SER A 708 -37.99 0.00 8.75
CA SER A 708 -38.90 1.12 8.48
C SER A 708 -40.22 0.69 7.81
N GLU A 709 -40.20 -0.44 7.11
CA GLU A 709 -41.39 -1.04 6.48
C GLU A 709 -42.20 -1.86 7.50
N ASP A 710 -41.52 -2.61 8.40
CA ASP A 710 -42.17 -3.35 9.51
C ASP A 710 -43.01 -2.44 10.44
N ILE A 711 -42.64 -1.16 10.55
CA ILE A 711 -43.38 -0.14 11.33
C ILE A 711 -44.70 0.25 10.63
N HIS A 712 -44.78 0.17 9.30
CA HIS A 712 -45.96 0.58 8.53
C HIS A 712 -46.97 -0.55 8.27
N VAL A 713 -46.57 -1.82 8.43
CA VAL A 713 -47.44 -2.98 8.13
C VAL A 713 -48.27 -3.45 9.34
N ASN A 714 -47.83 -3.16 10.57
CA ASN A 714 -48.46 -3.67 11.81
C ASN A 714 -49.70 -2.88 12.27
N ASN A 715 -50.71 -2.72 11.41
CA ASN A 715 -51.96 -2.03 11.77
C ASN A 715 -53.27 -2.73 11.31
N GLU A 716 -53.21 -4.00 10.90
CA GLU A 716 -54.39 -4.88 10.81
C GLU A 716 -54.21 -6.18 11.62
N VAL A 717 -55.30 -6.68 12.19
CA VAL A 717 -55.26 -7.66 13.29
C VAL A 717 -55.55 -9.09 12.82
N LYS A 718 -54.69 -10.03 13.23
CA LYS A 718 -55.13 -11.37 13.68
C LYS A 718 -54.10 -12.04 14.59
N VAL A 719 -54.60 -12.78 15.57
CA VAL A 719 -53.82 -13.42 16.64
C VAL A 719 -53.84 -14.93 16.45
N ASN A 720 -52.67 -15.57 16.40
CA ASN A 720 -52.39 -16.76 17.21
C ASN A 720 -50.92 -17.22 17.16
N GLU A 721 -50.51 -17.82 18.29
CA GLU A 721 -49.45 -18.82 18.50
C GLU A 721 -47.98 -18.52 18.12
N VAL A 722 -47.26 -18.05 19.15
CA VAL A 722 -45.95 -18.53 19.61
C VAL A 722 -44.86 -18.80 18.56
N ASN A 723 -43.93 -17.85 18.46
CA ASN A 723 -42.50 -18.18 18.51
C ASN A 723 -41.73 -17.08 19.24
N VAL A 724 -40.80 -17.46 20.13
CA VAL A 724 -40.04 -16.50 20.95
C VAL A 724 -38.82 -16.02 20.18
N ILE A 725 -38.99 -14.90 19.47
CA ILE A 725 -37.87 -14.12 18.93
C ILE A 725 -37.58 -13.00 19.93
N VAL A 726 -36.33 -12.95 20.42
CA VAL A 726 -35.86 -11.83 21.24
C VAL A 726 -35.72 -10.60 20.35
N LYS A 727 -36.60 -9.62 20.52
CA LYS A 727 -36.46 -8.31 19.86
C LYS A 727 -35.29 -7.53 20.46
N ASP A 728 -34.25 -7.31 19.66
CA ASP A 728 -33.14 -6.41 20.00
C ASP A 728 -33.47 -4.96 19.58
N ASP A 729 -34.54 -4.41 20.16
CA ASP A 729 -34.96 -3.03 19.94
C ASP A 729 -34.03 -2.11 20.76
N ASN A 730 -32.98 -1.55 20.13
CA ASN A 730 -31.94 -0.78 20.81
C ASN A 730 -32.03 0.72 20.43
N ILE A 731 -32.78 1.50 21.21
CA ILE A 731 -32.84 2.97 21.15
C ILE A 731 -31.42 3.53 21.24
N ASP A 732 -31.02 4.50 20.40
CA ASP A 732 -29.68 5.09 20.48
C ASP A 732 -29.56 5.99 21.74
N LEU A 733 -28.34 6.18 22.27
CA LEU A 733 -28.15 7.06 23.42
C LEU A 733 -28.29 8.54 23.04
N ASP A 734 -27.88 8.93 21.82
CA ASP A 734 -28.03 10.31 21.37
C ASP A 734 -29.50 10.68 21.11
N ASP A 735 -30.36 9.72 20.74
CA ASP A 735 -31.83 9.91 20.66
C ASP A 735 -32.40 10.36 22.01
N LEU A 736 -31.98 9.71 23.11
CA LEU A 736 -32.43 10.07 24.46
C LEU A 736 -32.02 11.49 24.85
N PHE A 737 -30.89 11.98 24.35
CA PHE A 737 -30.41 13.34 24.59
C PHE A 737 -30.90 14.38 23.56
N HIS A 738 -31.84 14.05 22.67
CA HIS A 738 -32.60 15.06 21.91
C HIS A 738 -33.60 15.83 22.80
N ILE A 739 -34.12 15.20 23.87
CA ILE A 739 -34.99 15.82 24.88
C ILE A 739 -34.48 15.43 26.27
N PRO A 740 -33.39 16.06 26.77
CA PRO A 740 -32.87 15.78 28.11
C PRO A 740 -33.78 16.31 29.21
N ASP A 741 -33.75 15.71 30.40
CA ASP A 741 -34.48 16.19 31.59
C ASP A 741 -34.06 17.61 32.00
N VAL A 742 -32.76 17.92 31.83
CA VAL A 742 -32.17 19.24 32.12
C VAL A 742 -31.09 19.56 31.09
N ALA A 743 -31.04 20.80 30.59
CA ALA A 743 -29.95 21.30 29.76
C ALA A 743 -29.57 22.74 30.14
N PHE A 744 -28.27 23.05 30.10
CA PHE A 744 -27.72 24.38 30.37
C PHE A 744 -26.33 24.50 29.74
N GLY A 745 -26.05 25.58 29.02
CA GLY A 745 -24.77 25.77 28.31
C GLY A 745 -24.42 24.57 27.42
N GLY A 746 -23.18 24.09 27.48
CA GLY A 746 -22.72 22.86 26.82
C GLY A 746 -23.19 21.52 27.45
N PHE A 747 -24.06 21.54 28.47
CA PHE A 747 -24.40 20.37 29.29
C PHE A 747 -25.84 19.88 29.06
N SER A 748 -26.03 18.56 29.13
CA SER A 748 -27.34 17.89 29.07
C SER A 748 -27.38 16.73 30.05
N VAL A 749 -28.48 16.53 30.78
CA VAL A 749 -28.63 15.50 31.82
C VAL A 749 -29.87 14.65 31.58
N LEU A 750 -29.73 13.35 31.80
CA LEU A 750 -30.82 12.40 31.93
C LEU A 750 -30.79 11.82 33.35
N HIS A 751 -31.91 11.86 34.06
CA HIS A 751 -32.04 11.35 35.42
C HIS A 751 -32.34 9.85 35.44
N ASP A 752 -32.11 9.19 36.58
CA ASP A 752 -32.61 7.82 36.76
C ASP A 752 -34.15 7.83 36.85
N PRO A 753 -34.88 7.19 35.92
CA PRO A 753 -36.34 7.18 35.93
C PRO A 753 -36.92 6.30 37.05
N SER A 754 -36.08 5.51 37.74
CA SER A 754 -36.54 4.66 38.85
C SER A 754 -36.57 5.36 40.21
N THR A 755 -36.09 6.60 40.32
CA THR A 755 -36.05 7.33 41.61
C THR A 755 -36.00 8.86 41.46
N SER A 756 -36.72 9.57 42.32
CA SER A 756 -36.67 11.03 42.46
C SER A 756 -35.73 11.53 43.58
N GLU A 757 -35.01 10.63 44.26
CA GLU A 757 -34.15 10.99 45.41
C GLU A 757 -33.01 11.95 45.01
N PRO A 758 -32.64 12.93 45.87
CA PRO A 758 -31.59 13.91 45.55
C PRO A 758 -30.19 13.29 45.43
N ASP A 759 -29.96 12.16 46.10
CA ASP A 759 -28.71 11.38 46.02
C ASP A 759 -28.68 10.37 44.85
N SER A 760 -29.74 10.29 44.04
CA SER A 760 -29.76 9.43 42.85
C SER A 760 -28.70 9.86 41.82
N THR A 761 -28.17 8.89 41.07
CA THR A 761 -27.19 9.17 40.01
C THR A 761 -27.90 9.49 38.70
N SER A 762 -27.46 10.55 38.03
CA SER A 762 -27.91 11.00 36.72
C SER A 762 -26.77 10.87 35.70
N LEU A 763 -27.11 10.64 34.44
CA LEU A 763 -26.19 10.58 33.32
C LEU A 763 -26.00 11.99 32.74
N LEU A 764 -24.78 12.48 32.75
CA LEU A 764 -24.39 13.77 32.19
C LEU A 764 -23.75 13.57 30.81
N ARG A 765 -24.13 14.39 29.82
CA ARG A 765 -23.45 14.59 28.53
C ARG A 765 -22.93 16.03 28.46
N VAL A 766 -21.72 16.23 27.94
CA VAL A 766 -21.04 17.52 27.82
C VAL A 766 -20.50 17.67 26.40
N GLY A 767 -20.95 18.70 25.69
CA GLY A 767 -20.49 19.02 24.33
C GLY A 767 -19.24 19.91 24.34
N ILE A 768 -18.15 19.43 23.75
CA ILE A 768 -16.90 20.16 23.58
C ILE A 768 -16.79 20.67 22.14
N GLY A 769 -16.45 21.96 21.97
CA GLY A 769 -16.10 22.55 20.67
C GLY A 769 -17.09 23.56 20.06
N ALA A 770 -18.21 23.87 20.72
CA ALA A 770 -19.29 24.72 20.15
C ALA A 770 -18.92 26.22 19.89
N ARG A 771 -17.70 26.68 20.18
CA ARG A 771 -17.22 28.04 19.86
C ARG A 771 -16.08 27.99 18.84
N LYS A 772 -16.46 28.06 17.55
CA LYS A 772 -15.60 28.08 16.34
C LYS A 772 -14.92 26.75 15.94
N LEU A 773 -15.69 25.77 15.46
CA LEU A 773 -15.32 25.02 14.24
C LEU A 773 -16.57 24.39 13.60
N GLY A 774 -16.56 24.20 12.27
CA GLY A 774 -17.72 23.72 11.49
C GLY A 774 -17.86 22.20 11.41
N SER A 775 -17.63 21.49 12.52
CA SER A 775 -17.66 20.02 12.60
C SER A 775 -18.51 19.55 13.79
N GLY A 776 -18.96 18.29 13.76
CA GLY A 776 -19.83 17.73 14.80
C GLY A 776 -19.25 17.84 16.21
N SER A 777 -20.09 18.17 17.18
CA SER A 777 -19.71 18.34 18.59
C SER A 777 -19.18 17.04 19.19
N LEU A 778 -18.02 17.09 19.84
CA LEU A 778 -17.49 15.96 20.60
C LEU A 778 -18.23 15.88 21.94
N PHE A 779 -18.93 14.77 22.21
CA PHE A 779 -19.60 14.55 23.49
C PHE A 779 -18.76 13.68 24.43
N LEU A 780 -18.55 14.16 25.65
CA LEU A 780 -18.10 13.34 26.78
C LEU A 780 -19.25 13.10 27.74
N TYR A 781 -19.20 11.97 28.45
CA TYR A 781 -20.21 11.53 29.40
C TYR A 781 -19.64 11.43 30.81
N GLY A 782 -20.50 11.55 31.82
CA GLY A 782 -20.14 11.37 33.22
C GLY A 782 -21.33 10.98 34.09
N LEU A 783 -21.05 10.60 35.33
CA LEU A 783 -22.07 10.31 36.35
C LEU A 783 -22.05 11.41 37.42
N ILE A 784 -23.22 11.93 37.77
CA ILE A 784 -23.40 13.04 38.71
C ILE A 784 -24.58 12.77 39.66
N MET A 785 -24.52 13.23 40.92
CA MET A 785 -25.68 13.18 41.83
C MET A 785 -26.74 14.20 41.41
N ARG A 786 -28.03 13.81 41.48
CA ARG A 786 -29.18 14.60 41.02
C ARG A 786 -29.24 15.99 41.67
N LYS A 787 -28.93 16.10 42.97
CA LYS A 787 -28.84 17.39 43.68
C LYS A 787 -27.77 18.34 43.12
N ASN A 788 -26.62 17.83 42.68
CA ASN A 788 -25.51 18.62 42.14
C ASN A 788 -25.83 19.19 40.74
N VAL A 789 -26.80 18.61 40.02
CA VAL A 789 -27.26 19.11 38.71
C VAL A 789 -27.87 20.52 38.84
N ALA A 790 -28.63 20.77 39.92
CA ALA A 790 -29.21 22.08 40.19
C ALA A 790 -28.15 23.15 40.48
N GLU A 791 -27.04 22.76 41.11
CA GLU A 791 -25.91 23.65 41.41
C GLU A 791 -25.16 24.07 40.12
N LEU A 792 -24.92 23.13 39.19
CA LEU A 792 -24.35 23.45 37.87
C LEU A 792 -25.28 24.28 36.99
N ALA A 793 -26.59 24.04 37.08
CA ALA A 793 -27.60 24.81 36.36
C ALA A 793 -27.68 26.28 36.84
N ALA A 794 -27.34 26.54 38.11
CA ALA A 794 -27.37 27.87 38.72
C ALA A 794 -26.07 28.68 38.51
N MET A 795 -24.98 28.07 38.05
CA MET A 795 -23.78 28.79 37.60
C MET A 795 -24.05 29.53 36.29
N GLU A 796 -23.23 30.53 35.93
CA GLU A 796 -23.40 31.29 34.69
C GLU A 796 -22.59 30.69 33.51
N ASP A 797 -21.30 30.39 33.70
CA ASP A 797 -20.38 29.99 32.62
C ASP A 797 -19.95 28.51 32.63
N ASP A 798 -19.64 27.98 31.43
CA ASP A 798 -19.27 26.59 31.21
C ASP A 798 -17.87 26.22 31.71
N GLU A 799 -16.90 27.14 31.72
CA GLU A 799 -15.57 26.86 32.31
C GLU A 799 -15.67 26.71 33.84
N GLN A 800 -16.54 27.49 34.48
CA GLN A 800 -16.84 27.35 35.90
C GLN A 800 -17.53 26.01 36.20
N ARG A 801 -18.53 25.62 35.39
CA ARG A 801 -19.20 24.30 35.50
C ARG A 801 -18.20 23.14 35.34
N LEU A 802 -17.29 23.20 34.36
CA LEU A 802 -16.22 22.20 34.17
C LEU A 802 -15.27 22.14 35.37
N SER A 803 -14.86 23.30 35.91
CA SER A 803 -13.99 23.39 37.09
C SER A 803 -14.65 22.71 38.30
N THR A 804 -15.91 23.02 38.59
CA THR A 804 -16.62 22.48 39.77
C THR A 804 -16.98 20.99 39.61
N LEU A 805 -17.33 20.54 38.41
CA LEU A 805 -17.47 19.10 38.10
C LEU A 805 -16.23 18.31 38.49
N TYR A 806 -15.04 18.79 38.10
CA TYR A 806 -13.79 18.09 38.35
C TYR A 806 -13.28 18.24 39.80
N ARG A 807 -13.37 19.45 40.37
CA ARG A 807 -12.77 19.78 41.68
C ARG A 807 -13.66 19.42 42.86
N ASP A 808 -14.94 19.76 42.79
CA ASP A 808 -15.82 19.81 43.96
C ASP A 808 -16.75 18.59 43.97
N PHE A 809 -17.18 18.11 42.79
CA PHE A 809 -17.97 16.87 42.65
C PHE A 809 -17.13 15.63 42.29
N GLY A 810 -15.89 15.81 41.83
CA GLY A 810 -15.00 14.72 41.43
C GLY A 810 -15.47 13.91 40.22
N THR A 811 -16.46 14.42 39.47
CA THR A 811 -17.03 13.78 38.29
C THR A 811 -15.98 13.72 37.17
N LYS A 812 -15.76 12.53 36.64
CA LYS A 812 -14.89 12.31 35.48
C LYS A 812 -15.72 12.31 34.21
N LEU A 813 -15.31 13.14 33.26
CA LEU A 813 -15.81 13.10 31.89
C LEU A 813 -14.96 12.11 31.08
N VAL A 814 -15.63 11.24 30.32
CA VAL A 814 -15.05 10.11 29.57
C VAL A 814 -15.81 9.91 28.25
N GLY A 815 -15.23 9.15 27.31
CA GLY A 815 -16.01 8.56 26.23
C GLY A 815 -17.05 7.57 26.77
N LEU A 816 -18.07 7.23 25.97
CA LEU A 816 -19.21 6.41 26.41
C LEU A 816 -18.78 5.09 27.09
N ASP A 817 -17.90 4.34 26.44
CA ASP A 817 -17.34 3.06 26.94
C ASP A 817 -16.50 3.21 28.23
N GLY A 818 -16.18 4.44 28.63
CA GLY A 818 -15.43 4.76 29.84
C GLY A 818 -16.27 4.86 31.11
N LEU A 819 -17.60 4.82 31.02
CA LEU A 819 -18.50 4.90 32.18
C LEU A 819 -18.54 3.60 33.01
N GLY A 820 -18.33 2.45 32.35
CA GLY A 820 -18.41 1.11 32.95
C GLY A 820 -19.79 0.71 33.46
N ASP A 821 -19.83 -0.42 34.17
CA ASP A 821 -21.01 -1.18 34.59
C ASP A 821 -22.12 -0.30 35.22
N ALA A 822 -21.75 0.68 36.02
CA ALA A 822 -22.68 1.60 36.68
C ALA A 822 -23.38 2.55 35.70
N GLY A 823 -22.66 3.02 34.68
CA GLY A 823 -23.21 3.84 33.59
C GLY A 823 -24.05 3.01 32.64
N GLU A 824 -23.59 1.82 32.24
CA GLU A 824 -24.37 0.89 31.41
C GLU A 824 -25.70 0.49 32.08
N SER A 825 -25.67 0.24 33.40
CA SER A 825 -26.86 -0.05 34.20
C SER A 825 -27.85 1.13 34.23
N LEU A 826 -27.35 2.37 34.37
CA LEU A 826 -28.17 3.58 34.34
C LEU A 826 -28.75 3.85 32.95
N ILE A 827 -27.92 3.79 31.90
CA ILE A 827 -28.34 3.90 30.49
C ILE A 827 -29.43 2.86 30.17
N SER A 828 -29.28 1.62 30.66
CA SER A 828 -30.28 0.57 30.49
C SER A 828 -31.60 0.89 31.19
N ARG A 829 -31.59 1.50 32.40
CA ARG A 829 -32.81 1.96 33.06
C ARG A 829 -33.48 3.11 32.33
N ILE A 830 -32.72 4.09 31.84
CA ILE A 830 -33.22 5.21 31.02
C ILE A 830 -33.84 4.67 29.72
N LYS A 831 -33.09 3.89 28.94
CA LYS A 831 -33.57 3.21 27.72
C LYS A 831 -34.78 2.30 27.96
N ALA A 832 -35.02 1.79 29.17
CA ALA A 832 -36.18 0.98 29.50
C ALA A 832 -37.42 1.80 29.92
N ALA A 833 -37.22 3.01 30.46
CA ALA A 833 -38.32 3.93 30.78
C ALA A 833 -38.85 4.64 29.53
N SER A 834 -37.98 5.07 28.61
CA SER A 834 -38.35 5.67 27.32
C SER A 834 -39.03 4.72 26.32
N ARG A 835 -39.48 3.54 26.78
CA ARG A 835 -40.29 2.56 26.04
C ARG A 835 -41.74 2.48 26.57
N LYS A 836 -42.12 3.37 27.50
CA LYS A 836 -43.44 3.45 28.14
C LYS A 836 -44.09 4.79 27.88
#